data_AF-A0A968U7Z9-F1
#
_entry.id   AF-A0A968U7Z9-F1
#
_cell.length_a   1.000
_cell.length_b   1.000
_cell.length_c   1.000
_cell.angle_alpha   90.00
_cell.angle_beta   90.00
_cell.angle_gamma   90.00
#
_symmetry.space_group_name_H-M   'P 1'
#
loop_
_entity.id
_entity.type
_entity.pdbx_description
1 polymer ?
#
loop_
_entity_poly.entity_id
_entity_poly.type
_entity_poly.pdbx_seq_one_letter_code
_entity_poly.pdbx_strand_id
1 'polypeptide(L)'
;MHCSPSPGCRPPHRCPAGVWRNQSGGKPQRWARAVRGPESGSECAAFFADGIGTADAIEQHFIHQGQPICDAIVSMLWFRLDGGPLGGDSEKTVQLLKRLNVPYYVAITSNNREITLWEQTAEGLPAVETLATVAFPELDGAIDPVLIYGLTGADAAARQITAPVRGRGKRLAGRILKRIALRQKANAEKRVAVVIFNYPPSEGTLGVCLFSGCVCFSGACAAGLTESRLCRHAPGPGTLKDMFLKRGLLHNGEFTSIHETAKHAIRIRRRDYLNWYAQLPAPLRQSTEALFGAPPGDLMVDGEDILVAGIEFGNVVVAIQPSRGVHEDPSKLHHDNSLPAHHQYYAFYRWLEEANGWQADAVIHVGTHGTFEFLPGKQVALAADSAPDAMLGNMPNIYLYHVVNVSEGTIAKRRSYAQLVSYASPTFAPAGLYEHLSHLEDLMAEYDEQQAVSLPRCWSILRQIVALCDEHAVPLELSDQLGYALQQGDGPEDMTALAAYEAALDQLHEDLFELKRVAIPLGLHTFGQRLAEDGLIDYLNLVARYDRPESPSLPRLLAQQRGWNYDQLLDGADSRVETLATESRAVITQLIDGRSSEATDLAPALTYLGAVLAQVEATDEMDSLLHALAGGYREPGLGGDPVRSPFTYPTGRNTYQFDPTKLPTDSAYERGAQIAEQTLQQYQTEKGAYPDAVG
;
A
#
# COMPACT_ATOMS: atom_id res chain seq x y z
N MET A 1 30.10 3.05 31.08
CA MET A 1 30.58 2.79 32.47
C MET A 1 30.47 4.13 33.19
N HIS A 2 29.62 4.33 34.19
CA HIS A 2 29.67 3.76 35.54
C HIS A 2 28.28 3.41 36.10
N CYS A 3 28.17 2.22 36.70
CA CYS A 3 27.17 1.88 37.72
C CYS A 3 27.76 2.13 39.12
N SER A 4 26.96 2.63 40.07
CA SER A 4 26.72 1.99 41.39
C SER A 4 25.58 2.67 42.19
N PRO A 5 24.89 1.96 43.11
CA PRO A 5 23.55 2.30 43.63
C PRO A 5 23.50 2.63 45.14
N SER A 6 22.43 3.27 45.64
CA SER A 6 22.07 3.25 47.07
C SER A 6 20.55 3.39 47.32
N PRO A 7 20.02 2.92 48.46
CA PRO A 7 18.70 2.30 48.57
C PRO A 7 17.63 3.19 49.23
N GLY A 8 16.38 3.05 48.78
CA GLY A 8 15.18 3.62 49.43
C GLY A 8 14.52 4.75 48.64
N CYS A 9 13.22 4.57 48.36
CA CYS A 9 12.29 5.46 47.65
C CYS A 9 12.27 5.42 46.10
N ARG A 10 11.09 5.03 45.57
CA ARG A 10 10.66 5.05 44.16
C ARG A 10 10.24 6.46 43.72
N PRO A 11 10.17 6.69 42.39
CA PRO A 11 8.86 6.97 41.77
C PRO A 11 8.55 6.02 40.59
N PRO A 12 7.28 5.93 40.14
CA PRO A 12 6.82 5.00 39.11
C PRO A 12 7.11 5.52 37.69
N HIS A 13 7.11 4.61 36.70
CA HIS A 13 7.21 4.87 35.25
C HIS A 13 8.60 5.29 34.72
N ARG A 14 9.45 4.30 34.40
CA ARG A 14 10.49 4.40 33.37
C ARG A 14 10.22 3.32 32.34
N CYS A 15 9.83 3.67 31.12
CA CYS A 15 9.64 2.70 30.04
C CYS A 15 11.01 2.34 29.42
N PRO A 16 11.36 1.06 29.28
CA PRO A 16 12.62 0.65 28.66
C PRO A 16 12.60 0.80 27.13
N ALA A 17 13.75 1.13 26.54
CA ALA A 17 14.08 0.82 25.16
C ALA A 17 15.20 -0.24 25.15
N GLY A 18 15.01 -1.33 24.42
CA GLY A 18 16.01 -2.39 24.29
C GLY A 18 16.87 -2.16 23.06
N VAL A 19 18.19 -2.22 23.20
CA VAL A 19 19.11 -2.14 22.07
C VAL A 19 19.92 -3.43 21.95
N TRP A 20 19.94 -4.00 20.75
CA TRP A 20 20.62 -5.27 20.48
C TRP A 20 22.00 -5.03 19.86
N ARG A 21 23.02 -5.74 20.35
CA ARG A 21 24.40 -5.70 19.85
C ARG A 21 24.99 -7.11 19.85
N ASN A 22 25.70 -7.52 18.81
CA ASN A 22 26.38 -8.81 18.80
C ASN A 22 27.87 -8.69 19.22
N GLN A 23 28.29 -9.24 20.38
CA GLN A 23 29.53 -10.00 20.68
C GLN A 23 30.03 -9.94 22.15
N SER A 24 30.71 -11.03 22.55
CA SER A 24 31.33 -11.43 23.83
C SER A 24 31.64 -10.37 24.91
N GLY A 25 30.84 -10.37 25.97
CA GLY A 25 31.28 -10.09 27.33
C GLY A 25 30.49 -9.02 28.08
N GLY A 26 29.53 -9.44 28.91
CA GLY A 26 29.08 -8.66 30.08
C GLY A 26 27.58 -8.72 30.39
N LYS A 27 27.24 -8.91 31.67
CA LYS A 27 25.90 -9.27 32.18
C LYS A 27 24.83 -8.15 32.10
N PRO A 28 23.55 -8.48 31.81
CA PRO A 28 22.40 -7.64 32.17
C PRO A 28 21.39 -8.37 33.11
N GLN A 29 20.73 -7.62 34.00
CA GLN A 29 19.76 -8.16 34.97
C GLN A 29 18.28 -8.00 34.54
N ARG A 30 17.50 -9.03 34.91
CA ARG A 30 16.04 -9.26 34.92
C ARG A 30 15.22 -9.14 33.62
N TRP A 31 15.41 -8.14 32.77
CA TRP A 31 14.59 -7.98 31.52
C TRP A 31 15.11 -8.78 30.33
N ALA A 32 16.41 -9.05 30.34
CA ALA A 32 17.07 -9.83 29.33
C ALA A 32 16.44 -11.22 29.15
N ARG A 33 15.73 -11.78 30.13
CA ARG A 33 15.05 -13.09 30.03
C ARG A 33 13.83 -13.13 29.11
N ALA A 34 13.13 -12.02 28.89
CA ALA A 34 11.92 -12.03 28.03
C ALA A 34 12.29 -12.08 26.54
N VAL A 35 13.43 -11.52 26.15
CA VAL A 35 13.92 -11.45 24.76
C VAL A 35 15.16 -12.34 24.53
N ARG A 36 15.88 -12.81 25.57
CA ARG A 36 16.93 -13.82 25.41
C ARG A 36 16.31 -15.20 25.19
N GLY A 37 16.45 -15.71 23.97
CA GLY A 37 16.54 -17.14 23.78
C GLY A 37 17.79 -17.67 24.50
N PRO A 38 17.74 -18.85 25.15
CA PRO A 38 18.84 -19.37 25.97
C PRO A 38 20.14 -19.74 25.22
N GLU A 39 20.22 -19.59 23.89
CA GLU A 39 21.29 -20.20 23.08
C GLU A 39 22.02 -19.27 22.07
N SER A 40 21.66 -17.99 21.96
CA SER A 40 22.29 -17.08 20.97
C SER A 40 23.37 -16.20 21.59
N GLY A 41 24.56 -16.14 20.98
CA GLY A 41 25.71 -15.30 21.38
C GLY A 41 25.51 -13.77 21.28
N SER A 42 24.28 -13.29 21.38
CA SER A 42 23.89 -11.88 21.22
C SER A 42 23.84 -11.15 22.57
N GLU A 43 24.29 -9.90 22.59
CA GLU A 43 24.17 -8.99 23.73
C GLU A 43 22.96 -8.07 23.57
N CYS A 44 22.32 -7.74 24.69
CA CYS A 44 21.21 -6.82 24.75
C CYS A 44 21.56 -5.77 25.80
N ALA A 45 21.67 -4.53 25.35
CA ALA A 45 21.87 -3.35 26.18
C ALA A 45 20.50 -2.73 26.44
N ALA A 46 20.07 -2.75 27.71
CA ALA A 46 18.87 -2.02 28.10
C ALA A 46 19.19 -0.53 28.22
N PHE A 47 18.40 0.29 27.54
CA PHE A 47 18.46 1.74 27.59
C PHE A 47 17.17 2.28 28.20
N PHE A 48 17.26 3.36 28.96
CA PHE A 48 16.10 3.97 29.62
C PHE A 48 16.12 5.46 29.35
N ALA A 49 15.02 5.96 28.80
CA ALA A 49 14.74 7.38 28.62
C ALA A 49 13.36 7.70 29.21
N ASP A 50 13.06 8.99 29.37
CA ASP A 50 11.77 9.48 29.85
C ASP A 50 10.66 9.41 28.79
N GLY A 51 11.00 9.08 27.54
CA GLY A 51 10.09 9.02 26.41
C GLY A 51 9.89 10.36 25.68
N ILE A 52 10.40 11.46 26.24
CA ILE A 52 10.27 12.80 25.64
C ILE A 52 11.54 13.16 24.86
N GLY A 53 12.72 12.93 25.43
CA GLY A 53 14.03 13.22 24.80
C GLY A 53 14.79 11.96 24.40
N THR A 54 14.09 10.90 24.02
CA THR A 54 14.69 9.60 23.68
C THR A 54 15.61 9.71 22.47
N ALA A 55 15.25 10.49 21.45
CA ALA A 55 16.05 10.65 20.25
C ALA A 55 17.40 11.30 20.57
N ASP A 56 17.43 12.37 21.37
CA ASP A 56 18.66 13.03 21.79
C ASP A 56 19.57 12.08 22.57
N ALA A 57 18.97 11.30 23.46
CA ALA A 57 19.71 10.37 24.29
C ALA A 57 20.22 9.17 23.46
N ILE A 58 19.50 8.74 22.43
CA ILE A 58 20.00 7.76 21.45
C ILE A 58 21.16 8.36 20.66
N GLU A 59 21.02 9.57 20.12
CA GLU A 59 22.08 10.25 19.36
C GLU A 59 23.39 10.36 20.15
N GLN A 60 23.32 10.74 21.43
CA GLN A 60 24.49 10.92 22.29
C GLN A 60 25.18 9.61 22.69
N HIS A 61 24.44 8.50 22.77
CA HIS A 61 24.93 7.27 23.38
C HIS A 61 25.07 6.09 22.42
N PHE A 62 24.38 6.11 21.27
CA PHE A 62 24.33 4.99 20.34
C PHE A 62 25.12 5.21 19.05
N ILE A 63 25.75 6.39 18.91
CA ILE A 63 26.67 6.69 17.82
C ILE A 63 28.08 6.85 18.41
N HIS A 64 29.01 6.00 17.99
CA HIS A 64 30.41 6.11 18.36
C HIS A 64 31.26 6.22 17.10
N GLN A 65 32.08 7.27 17.00
CA GLN A 65 32.90 7.56 15.80
C GLN A 65 32.08 7.58 14.49
N GLY A 66 30.84 8.10 14.56
CA GLY A 66 29.95 8.20 13.40
C GLY A 66 29.29 6.88 12.98
N GLN A 67 29.45 5.79 13.75
CA GLN A 67 28.84 4.49 13.47
C GLN A 67 27.86 4.09 14.58
N PRO A 68 26.75 3.42 14.27
CA PRO A 68 25.85 2.86 15.27
C PRO A 68 26.58 1.78 16.08
N ILE A 69 26.41 1.77 17.41
CA ILE A 69 26.97 0.72 18.27
C ILE A 69 26.07 -0.53 18.37
N CYS A 70 24.96 -0.52 17.66
CA CYS A 70 23.92 -1.54 17.71
C CYS A 70 23.52 -2.02 16.31
N ASP A 71 22.86 -3.17 16.26
CA ASP A 71 22.39 -3.80 15.03
C ASP A 71 20.87 -3.70 14.85
N ALA A 72 20.14 -3.34 15.92
CA ALA A 72 18.68 -3.14 15.93
C ALA A 72 18.24 -2.33 17.15
N ILE A 73 17.14 -1.59 17.01
CA ILE A 73 16.48 -0.86 18.10
C ILE A 73 15.12 -1.49 18.37
N VAL A 74 14.78 -1.74 19.63
CA VAL A 74 13.50 -2.30 20.05
C VAL A 74 12.86 -1.35 21.07
N SER A 75 11.86 -0.59 20.64
CA SER A 75 11.10 0.27 21.55
C SER A 75 10.09 -0.55 22.33
N MET A 76 10.04 -0.37 23.65
CA MET A 76 8.89 -0.75 24.49
C MET A 76 8.15 0.50 24.99
N LEU A 77 8.36 1.64 24.34
CA LEU A 77 7.63 2.86 24.63
C LEU A 77 6.20 2.76 24.10
N TRP A 78 5.30 3.44 24.78
CA TRP A 78 4.05 3.87 24.16
C TRP A 78 4.35 5.13 23.33
N PHE A 79 3.62 5.33 22.24
CA PHE A 79 3.78 6.44 21.30
C PHE A 79 5.03 6.32 20.42
N ARG A 80 5.33 7.42 19.71
CA ARG A 80 6.55 7.59 18.89
C ARG A 80 7.81 7.46 19.75
N LEU A 81 8.94 7.21 19.09
CA LEU A 81 10.24 7.06 19.76
C LEU A 81 10.61 8.30 20.58
N ASP A 82 10.30 9.50 20.07
CA ASP A 82 10.56 10.80 20.71
C ASP A 82 9.27 11.61 20.95
N GLY A 83 9.28 12.47 21.97
CA GLY A 83 8.18 13.37 22.33
C GLY A 83 7.02 12.77 23.13
N GLY A 84 6.91 11.44 23.20
CA GLY A 84 5.88 10.77 23.98
C GLY A 84 4.45 11.21 23.61
N PRO A 85 3.52 11.34 24.58
CA PRO A 85 2.14 11.74 24.31
C PRO A 85 2.00 13.22 23.90
N LEU A 86 3.06 14.03 24.01
CA LEU A 86 3.01 15.45 23.70
C LEU A 86 3.15 15.74 22.20
N GLY A 87 3.54 14.74 21.40
CA GLY A 87 3.89 14.94 19.99
C GLY A 87 5.24 15.63 19.86
N GLY A 88 6.30 14.86 19.63
CA GLY A 88 7.66 15.38 19.41
C GLY A 88 7.91 15.80 17.96
N ASP A 89 9.14 16.22 17.69
CA ASP A 89 9.60 16.46 16.33
C ASP A 89 9.81 15.12 15.59
N SER A 90 8.86 14.80 14.72
CA SER A 90 8.88 13.61 13.89
C SER A 90 10.06 13.59 12.92
N GLU A 91 10.42 14.74 12.37
CA GLU A 91 11.47 14.83 11.36
C GLU A 91 12.83 14.54 12.00
N LYS A 92 13.09 15.13 13.16
CA LYS A 92 14.27 14.84 13.98
C LYS A 92 14.43 13.34 14.25
N THR A 93 13.33 12.67 14.61
CA THR A 93 13.31 11.24 14.91
C THR A 93 13.64 10.39 13.68
N VAL A 94 13.00 10.69 12.55
CA VAL A 94 13.23 9.99 11.28
C VAL A 94 14.67 10.20 10.79
N GLN A 95 15.20 11.43 10.86
CA GLN A 95 16.59 11.72 10.46
C GLN A 95 17.61 10.98 11.34
N LEU A 96 17.37 10.89 12.65
CA LEU A 96 18.19 10.07 13.54
C LEU A 96 18.18 8.60 13.15
N LEU A 97 16.99 8.02 12.92
CA LEU A 97 16.84 6.61 12.54
C LEU A 97 17.47 6.31 11.17
N LYS A 98 17.36 7.23 10.21
CA LYS A 98 18.07 7.16 8.91
C LYS A 98 19.58 7.15 9.10
N ARG A 99 20.12 8.01 9.95
CA ARG A 99 21.57 8.08 10.21
C ARG A 99 22.09 6.83 10.93
N LEU A 100 21.31 6.27 11.86
CA LEU A 100 21.64 5.01 12.52
C LEU A 100 21.58 3.83 11.54
N ASN A 101 20.61 3.86 10.62
CA ASN A 101 20.39 2.84 9.60
C ASN A 101 20.37 1.40 10.16
N VAL A 102 19.62 1.21 11.24
CA VAL A 102 19.34 -0.09 11.86
C VAL A 102 17.83 -0.29 11.95
N PRO A 103 17.32 -1.52 11.85
CA PRO A 103 15.90 -1.79 11.90
C PRO A 103 15.31 -1.36 13.25
N TYR A 104 14.16 -0.70 13.19
CA TYR A 104 13.43 -0.17 14.33
C TYR A 104 12.17 -1.02 14.59
N TYR A 105 12.14 -1.68 15.74
CA TYR A 105 11.08 -2.59 16.15
C TYR A 105 10.22 -1.98 17.26
N VAL A 106 8.95 -2.33 17.27
CA VAL A 106 8.07 -2.06 18.42
C VAL A 106 7.68 -3.34 19.14
N ALA A 107 8.09 -3.45 20.40
CA ALA A 107 7.73 -4.51 21.31
C ALA A 107 6.59 -4.02 22.19
N ILE A 108 5.36 -4.41 21.84
CA ILE A 108 4.16 -3.90 22.49
C ILE A 108 4.10 -4.38 23.93
N THR A 109 3.87 -3.44 24.83
CA THR A 109 3.58 -3.70 26.24
C THR A 109 2.19 -3.17 26.55
N SER A 110 1.28 -4.01 27.02
CA SER A 110 -0.01 -3.55 27.52
C SER A 110 0.01 -3.45 29.04
N ASN A 111 -0.34 -2.28 29.56
CA ASN A 111 -0.48 -2.03 30.99
C ASN A 111 -1.95 -2.04 31.44
N ASN A 112 -2.89 -2.11 30.50
CA ASN A 112 -4.32 -1.96 30.77
C ASN A 112 -5.14 -3.18 30.34
N ARG A 113 -4.51 -4.19 29.71
CA ARG A 113 -5.16 -5.39 29.20
C ARG A 113 -4.60 -6.66 29.83
N GLU A 114 -5.49 -7.53 30.30
CA GLU A 114 -5.13 -8.88 30.70
C GLU A 114 -4.71 -9.73 29.50
N ILE A 115 -3.65 -10.52 29.68
CA ILE A 115 -3.15 -11.43 28.64
C ILE A 115 -4.26 -12.40 28.20
N THR A 116 -5.03 -12.92 29.15
CA THR A 116 -6.19 -13.81 28.92
C THR A 116 -7.24 -13.17 28.02
N LEU A 117 -7.53 -11.88 28.23
CA LEU A 117 -8.47 -11.14 27.40
C LEU A 117 -7.90 -10.92 25.99
N TRP A 118 -6.62 -10.57 25.86
CA TRP A 118 -5.97 -10.50 24.54
C TRP A 118 -6.02 -11.84 23.80
N GLU A 119 -5.79 -12.97 24.49
CA GLU A 119 -5.84 -14.32 23.91
C GLU A 119 -7.24 -14.63 23.33
N GLN A 120 -8.31 -14.24 24.01
CA GLN A 120 -9.69 -14.56 23.64
C GLN A 120 -10.28 -13.68 22.52
N THR A 121 -9.75 -12.47 22.31
CA THR A 121 -10.31 -11.52 21.31
C THR A 121 -9.67 -11.62 19.93
N ALA A 122 -10.47 -11.48 18.88
CA ALA A 122 -10.01 -11.51 17.49
C ALA A 122 -9.35 -10.18 17.05
N GLU A 123 -9.69 -9.07 17.70
CA GLU A 123 -9.11 -7.75 17.43
C GLU A 123 -7.63 -7.69 17.86
N GLY A 124 -7.28 -8.43 18.91
CA GLY A 124 -5.98 -8.35 19.57
C GLY A 124 -5.94 -7.15 20.52
N LEU A 125 -5.65 -5.96 20.00
CA LEU A 125 -5.56 -4.73 20.79
C LEU A 125 -6.79 -3.82 20.62
N PRO A 126 -7.24 -3.14 21.69
CA PRO A 126 -8.27 -2.11 21.58
C PRO A 126 -7.76 -0.89 20.82
N ALA A 127 -8.68 -0.08 20.27
CA ALA A 127 -8.36 1.06 19.40
C ALA A 127 -7.29 2.00 19.96
N VAL A 128 -7.39 2.38 21.24
CA VAL A 128 -6.42 3.29 21.89
C VAL A 128 -5.02 2.68 21.98
N GLU A 129 -4.90 1.38 22.28
CA GLU A 129 -3.61 0.69 22.33
C GLU A 129 -3.03 0.50 20.92
N THR A 130 -3.86 0.18 19.94
CA THR A 130 -3.45 0.11 18.53
C THR A 130 -2.93 1.46 18.05
N LEU A 131 -3.61 2.55 18.39
CA LEU A 131 -3.16 3.90 18.09
C LEU A 131 -1.79 4.19 18.73
N ALA A 132 -1.69 3.99 20.05
CA ALA A 132 -0.52 4.36 20.83
C ALA A 132 0.72 3.50 20.55
N THR A 133 0.54 2.19 20.36
CA THR A 133 1.66 1.22 20.31
C THR A 133 1.93 0.66 18.93
N VAL A 134 1.09 0.98 17.93
CA VAL A 134 1.26 0.51 16.55
C VAL A 134 1.22 1.69 15.58
N ALA A 135 0.12 2.42 15.49
CA ALA A 135 -0.06 3.46 14.48
C ALA A 135 0.95 4.63 14.63
N PHE A 136 1.19 5.12 15.85
CA PHE A 136 2.20 6.16 16.06
C PHE A 136 3.62 5.69 15.78
N PRO A 137 4.09 4.54 16.30
CA PRO A 137 5.38 3.97 15.89
C PRO A 137 5.52 3.72 14.38
N GLU A 138 4.45 3.38 13.66
CA GLU A 138 4.49 3.25 12.20
C GLU A 138 4.90 4.55 11.51
N LEU A 139 4.58 5.72 12.07
CA LEU A 139 5.02 7.03 11.58
C LEU A 139 6.53 7.28 11.78
N ASP A 140 7.19 6.51 12.66
CA ASP A 140 8.65 6.46 12.81
C ASP A 140 9.28 5.33 11.99
N GLY A 141 8.49 4.56 11.23
CA GLY A 141 8.96 3.42 10.45
C GLY A 141 9.16 2.14 11.26
N ALA A 142 8.49 2.01 12.42
CA ALA A 142 8.54 0.79 13.23
C ALA A 142 8.01 -0.43 12.46
N ILE A 143 8.57 -1.60 12.77
CA ILE A 143 8.15 -2.89 12.24
C ILE A 143 7.89 -3.93 13.35
N ASP A 144 7.24 -5.03 12.95
CA ASP A 144 6.93 -6.22 13.75
C ASP A 144 6.25 -5.93 15.10
N PRO A 145 5.01 -5.39 15.09
CA PRO A 145 4.25 -5.09 16.31
C PRO A 145 3.86 -6.38 17.06
N VAL A 146 4.69 -6.81 18.02
CA VAL A 146 4.49 -8.04 18.80
C VAL A 146 4.21 -7.71 20.27
N LEU A 147 3.10 -8.19 20.81
CA LEU A 147 2.79 -8.11 22.25
C LEU A 147 3.71 -9.03 23.05
N ILE A 148 4.56 -8.44 23.88
CA ILE A 148 5.53 -9.16 24.71
C ILE A 148 5.18 -9.17 26.20
N TYR A 149 4.33 -8.24 26.66
CA TYR A 149 4.02 -8.04 28.07
C TYR A 149 2.57 -7.58 28.25
N GLY A 150 1.88 -8.09 29.27
CA GLY A 150 0.48 -7.76 29.58
C GLY A 150 0.14 -7.94 31.05
N LEU A 151 -1.07 -7.58 31.47
CA LEU A 151 -1.55 -7.79 32.84
C LEU A 151 -1.89 -9.26 33.11
N THR A 152 -1.65 -9.70 34.35
CA THR A 152 -2.09 -11.02 34.85
C THR A 152 -2.99 -10.90 36.08
N GLY A 153 -3.43 -9.68 36.42
CA GLY A 153 -4.25 -9.37 37.59
C GLY A 153 -3.63 -8.25 38.44
N ALA A 154 -4.04 -8.16 39.69
CA ALA A 154 -3.49 -7.23 40.68
C ALA A 154 -3.00 -7.97 41.94
N ASP A 155 -2.00 -7.42 42.61
CA ASP A 155 -1.54 -7.92 43.91
C ASP A 155 -2.52 -7.56 45.03
N ALA A 156 -2.24 -8.06 46.24
CA ALA A 156 -3.07 -7.80 47.43
C ALA A 156 -3.14 -6.30 47.81
N ALA A 157 -2.26 -5.46 47.27
CA ALA A 157 -2.27 -4.00 47.45
C ALA A 157 -2.91 -3.27 46.25
N ALA A 158 -3.69 -3.98 45.42
CA ALA A 158 -4.32 -3.49 44.19
C ALA A 158 -3.34 -2.95 43.14
N ARG A 159 -2.06 -3.33 43.21
CA ARG A 159 -1.08 -2.97 42.17
C ARG A 159 -1.18 -3.97 41.04
N GLN A 160 -1.35 -3.47 39.83
CA GLN A 160 -1.32 -4.28 38.63
C GLN A 160 -0.02 -5.11 38.54
N ILE A 161 -0.19 -6.41 38.34
CA ILE A 161 0.88 -7.35 38.07
C ILE A 161 0.91 -7.57 36.56
N THR A 162 2.10 -7.41 35.99
CA THR A 162 2.35 -7.58 34.58
C THR A 162 3.37 -8.71 34.37
N ALA A 163 3.20 -9.49 33.32
CA ALA A 163 4.06 -10.63 33.00
C ALA A 163 4.35 -10.75 31.49
N PRO A 164 5.43 -11.47 31.11
CA PRO A 164 5.69 -11.76 29.70
C PRO A 164 4.59 -12.63 29.09
N VAL A 165 4.18 -12.31 27.87
CA VAL A 165 3.30 -13.17 27.08
C VAL A 165 4.10 -14.40 26.61
N ARG A 166 3.58 -15.59 26.88
CA ARG A 166 4.26 -16.86 26.59
C ARG A 166 4.67 -16.95 25.12
N GLY A 167 5.96 -17.24 24.87
CA GLY A 167 6.49 -17.48 23.52
C GLY A 167 6.66 -16.23 22.63
N ARG A 168 5.96 -15.13 22.89
CA ARG A 168 5.99 -13.92 22.04
C ARG A 168 7.33 -13.19 22.06
N GLY A 169 7.97 -13.12 23.22
CA GLY A 169 9.34 -12.59 23.32
C GLY A 169 10.35 -13.40 22.50
N LYS A 170 10.21 -14.74 22.44
CA LYS A 170 11.03 -15.62 21.59
C LYS A 170 10.75 -15.37 20.10
N ARG A 171 9.48 -15.14 19.71
CA ARG A 171 9.12 -14.79 18.33
C ARG A 171 9.81 -13.51 17.89
N LEU A 172 9.65 -12.42 18.65
CA LEU A 172 10.26 -11.13 18.31
C LEU A 172 11.80 -11.24 18.26
N ALA A 173 12.41 -11.92 19.23
CA ALA A 173 13.85 -12.18 19.23
C ALA A 173 14.33 -12.94 17.98
N GLY A 174 13.60 -13.99 17.58
CA GLY A 174 13.91 -14.78 16.39
C GLY A 174 13.87 -13.95 15.11
N ARG A 175 12.88 -13.06 14.99
CA ARG A 175 12.73 -12.12 13.86
C ARG A 175 13.86 -11.09 13.80
N ILE A 176 14.22 -10.50 14.94
CA ILE A 176 15.37 -9.58 15.06
C ILE A 176 16.65 -10.29 14.64
N LEU A 177 16.91 -11.48 15.19
CA LEU A 177 18.10 -12.27 14.89
C LEU A 177 18.21 -12.64 13.40
N LYS A 178 17.11 -13.04 12.77
CA LYS A 178 17.09 -13.32 11.33
C LYS A 178 17.38 -12.08 10.49
N ARG A 179 16.87 -10.91 10.87
CA ARG A 179 17.17 -9.65 10.17
C ARG A 179 18.63 -9.21 10.37
N ILE A 180 19.19 -9.38 11.57
CA ILE A 180 20.63 -9.13 11.81
C ILE A 180 21.48 -10.08 10.98
N ALA A 181 21.14 -11.37 10.94
CA ALA A 181 21.84 -12.35 10.10
C ALA A 181 21.77 -11.98 8.61
N LEU A 182 20.60 -11.52 8.13
CA LEU A 182 20.42 -11.00 6.77
C LEU A 182 21.35 -9.82 6.49
N ARG A 183 21.50 -8.88 7.43
CA ARG A 183 22.40 -7.73 7.29
C ARG A 183 23.88 -8.14 7.21
N GLN A 184 24.29 -9.14 7.98
CA GLN A 184 25.67 -9.60 8.05
C GLN A 184 26.08 -10.46 6.84
N LYS A 185 25.11 -11.07 6.16
CA LYS A 185 25.36 -11.96 5.03
C LYS A 185 25.73 -11.18 3.77
N ALA A 186 26.72 -11.65 3.03
CA ALA A 186 27.05 -11.07 1.73
C ALA A 186 25.89 -11.29 0.74
N ASN A 187 25.60 -10.31 -0.12
CA ASN A 187 24.50 -10.40 -1.09
C ASN A 187 24.55 -11.71 -1.91
N ALA A 188 25.75 -12.12 -2.36
CA ALA A 188 25.93 -13.34 -3.14
C ALA A 188 25.59 -14.66 -2.41
N GLU A 189 25.37 -14.61 -1.09
CA GLU A 189 25.03 -15.76 -0.26
C GLU A 189 23.56 -15.71 0.22
N LYS A 190 22.88 -14.56 0.09
CA LYS A 190 21.50 -14.39 0.55
C LYS A 190 20.55 -15.21 -0.31
N ARG A 191 19.71 -16.03 0.35
CA ARG A 191 18.59 -16.75 -0.25
C ARG A 191 17.33 -15.92 -0.11
N VAL A 192 16.75 -15.52 -1.24
CA VAL A 192 15.57 -14.65 -1.26
C VAL A 192 14.42 -15.37 -1.95
N ALA A 193 13.26 -15.38 -1.31
CA ALA A 193 12.04 -15.90 -1.93
C ALA A 193 11.17 -14.73 -2.39
N VAL A 194 10.86 -14.68 -3.68
CA VAL A 194 9.92 -13.72 -4.28
C VAL A 194 8.58 -14.43 -4.43
N VAL A 195 7.58 -13.99 -3.68
CA VAL A 195 6.24 -14.55 -3.66
C VAL A 195 5.33 -13.66 -4.52
N ILE A 196 4.86 -14.22 -5.63
CA ILE A 196 3.91 -13.56 -6.53
C ILE A 196 2.50 -14.12 -6.34
N PHE A 197 1.49 -13.31 -6.66
CA PHE A 197 0.09 -13.70 -6.53
C PHE A 197 -0.50 -14.16 -7.85
N ASN A 198 -1.49 -15.04 -7.78
CA ASN A 198 -2.29 -15.46 -8.91
C ASN A 198 -3.74 -15.58 -8.44
N TYR A 199 -4.45 -14.44 -8.45
CA TYR A 199 -5.79 -14.38 -7.89
C TYR A 199 -6.73 -13.46 -8.69
N PRO A 200 -7.97 -13.90 -9.02
CA PRO A 200 -8.44 -15.29 -8.94
C PRO A 200 -7.52 -16.22 -9.75
N PRO A 201 -7.28 -17.47 -9.35
CA PRO A 201 -6.24 -18.30 -9.98
C PRO A 201 -6.57 -18.59 -11.44
N SER A 202 -5.78 -18.06 -12.37
CA SER A 202 -5.86 -18.39 -13.79
C SER A 202 -4.54 -18.08 -14.50
N GLU A 203 -4.39 -18.55 -15.73
CA GLU A 203 -3.28 -18.22 -16.63
C GLU A 203 -3.24 -16.70 -16.94
N GLY A 204 -4.41 -16.06 -16.99
CA GLY A 204 -4.57 -14.62 -17.30
C GLY A 204 -4.10 -13.71 -16.16
N THR A 205 -4.44 -14.08 -14.93
CA THR A 205 -4.23 -13.30 -13.70
C THR A 205 -2.89 -13.56 -13.02
N LEU A 206 -2.07 -14.48 -13.55
CA LEU A 206 -0.74 -14.77 -13.01
C LEU A 206 0.10 -13.49 -12.88
N GLY A 207 0.34 -13.11 -11.63
CA GLY A 207 1.19 -12.00 -11.25
C GLY A 207 0.56 -10.61 -11.37
N VAL A 208 -0.73 -10.49 -11.70
CA VAL A 208 -1.37 -9.18 -11.84
C VAL A 208 -1.33 -8.42 -10.51
N CYS A 209 -0.85 -7.18 -10.55
CA CYS A 209 -0.81 -6.25 -9.42
C CYS A 209 -1.58 -4.97 -9.78
N LEU A 210 -2.17 -4.28 -8.80
CA LEU A 210 -2.90 -3.04 -9.07
C LEU A 210 -1.99 -2.03 -9.79
N PHE A 211 -2.44 -1.55 -10.96
CA PHE A 211 -1.73 -0.65 -11.87
C PHE A 211 -0.28 -1.06 -12.23
N SER A 212 0.08 -2.33 -12.06
CA SER A 212 1.36 -2.89 -12.49
C SER A 212 1.16 -4.28 -13.08
N GLY A 213 1.58 -4.47 -14.33
CA GLY A 213 1.61 -5.80 -14.92
C GLY A 213 2.79 -6.57 -14.32
N CYS A 214 2.61 -7.82 -13.89
CA CYS A 214 3.74 -8.66 -13.44
C CYS A 214 4.90 -8.79 -14.44
N VAL A 215 4.65 -8.42 -15.71
CA VAL A 215 5.64 -8.29 -16.76
C VAL A 215 6.76 -7.31 -16.36
N CYS A 216 6.44 -6.27 -15.58
CA CYS A 216 7.36 -5.21 -15.17
C CYS A 216 8.18 -5.55 -13.91
N PHE A 217 7.64 -6.42 -13.04
CA PHE A 217 8.30 -6.86 -11.82
C PHE A 217 9.50 -7.80 -12.08
N SER A 218 9.33 -8.68 -13.08
CA SER A 218 10.29 -9.73 -13.40
C SER A 218 11.57 -9.24 -14.09
N GLY A 219 11.52 -8.12 -14.83
CA GLY A 219 12.69 -7.52 -15.49
C GLY A 219 13.52 -6.59 -14.57
N ALA A 220 12.86 -5.82 -13.71
CA ALA A 220 13.54 -4.89 -12.80
C ALA A 220 14.16 -5.59 -11.58
N CYS A 221 13.45 -6.54 -10.95
CA CYS A 221 14.08 -7.36 -9.90
C CYS A 221 15.21 -8.22 -10.47
N ALA A 222 15.06 -8.72 -11.70
CA ALA A 222 16.13 -9.44 -12.39
C ALA A 222 17.42 -8.61 -12.53
N ALA A 223 17.32 -7.39 -13.07
CA ALA A 223 18.46 -6.50 -13.28
C ALA A 223 19.07 -6.05 -11.94
N GLY A 224 18.26 -5.51 -11.02
CA GLY A 224 18.73 -5.04 -9.72
C GLY A 224 19.29 -6.14 -8.82
N LEU A 225 18.70 -7.34 -8.82
CA LEU A 225 19.23 -8.49 -8.07
C LEU A 225 20.49 -9.08 -8.72
N THR A 226 20.64 -8.99 -10.04
CA THR A 226 21.86 -9.46 -10.74
C THR A 226 23.01 -8.46 -10.54
N GLU A 227 22.74 -7.16 -10.70
CA GLU A 227 23.72 -6.08 -10.45
C GLU A 227 24.20 -6.06 -8.99
N SER A 228 23.30 -6.31 -8.04
CA SER A 228 23.64 -6.43 -6.62
C SER A 228 24.23 -7.79 -6.21
N ARG A 229 24.41 -8.72 -7.17
CA ARG A 229 24.90 -10.09 -7.01
C ARG A 229 24.01 -11.02 -6.16
N LEU A 230 22.77 -10.64 -5.88
CA LEU A 230 21.78 -11.47 -5.20
C LEU A 230 21.29 -12.65 -6.07
N CYS A 231 21.19 -12.43 -7.38
CA CYS A 231 20.79 -13.43 -8.36
C CYS A 231 21.95 -13.76 -9.30
N ARG A 232 22.14 -15.04 -9.66
CA ARG A 232 23.18 -15.46 -10.61
C ARG A 232 22.71 -15.38 -12.06
N HIS A 233 21.45 -15.74 -12.29
CA HIS A 233 20.82 -15.79 -13.61
C HIS A 233 19.39 -15.32 -13.48
N ALA A 234 19.13 -14.08 -13.87
CA ALA A 234 17.79 -13.54 -13.89
C ALA A 234 16.98 -14.05 -15.10
N PRO A 235 15.63 -14.13 -15.00
CA PRO A 235 14.79 -14.23 -16.20
C PRO A 235 15.00 -12.99 -17.09
N GLY A 236 14.83 -13.16 -18.40
CA GLY A 236 14.82 -12.02 -19.31
C GLY A 236 13.61 -11.10 -19.04
N PRO A 237 13.67 -9.82 -19.43
CA PRO A 237 12.53 -8.92 -19.30
C PRO A 237 11.28 -9.51 -19.95
N GLY A 238 10.17 -9.55 -19.20
CA GLY A 238 8.89 -10.06 -19.66
C GLY A 238 8.79 -11.58 -19.85
N THR A 239 9.86 -12.36 -19.65
CA THR A 239 9.84 -13.81 -19.95
C THR A 239 9.29 -14.65 -18.80
N LEU A 240 9.16 -14.12 -17.59
CA LEU A 240 8.82 -14.91 -16.41
C LEU A 240 7.44 -15.56 -16.51
N LYS A 241 6.42 -14.80 -16.93
CA LYS A 241 5.05 -15.33 -17.12
C LYS A 241 5.08 -16.51 -18.10
N ASP A 242 5.73 -16.34 -19.25
CA ASP A 242 5.90 -17.40 -20.24
C ASP A 242 6.63 -18.63 -19.68
N MET A 243 7.63 -18.45 -18.82
CA MET A 243 8.33 -19.56 -18.18
C MET A 243 7.41 -20.37 -17.26
N PHE A 244 6.55 -19.70 -16.48
CA PHE A 244 5.55 -20.39 -15.66
C PHE A 244 4.54 -21.13 -16.53
N LEU A 245 3.97 -20.45 -17.53
CA LEU A 245 2.94 -21.02 -18.42
C LEU A 245 3.48 -22.21 -19.23
N LYS A 246 4.66 -22.09 -19.85
CA LYS A 246 5.27 -23.18 -20.64
C LYS A 246 5.61 -24.42 -19.81
N ARG A 247 5.80 -24.27 -18.50
CA ARG A 247 6.09 -25.36 -17.55
C ARG A 247 4.84 -25.85 -16.82
N GLY A 248 3.67 -25.30 -17.11
CA GLY A 248 2.43 -25.61 -16.39
C GLY A 248 2.53 -25.31 -14.88
N LEU A 249 3.34 -24.33 -14.47
CA LEU A 249 3.55 -24.00 -13.07
C LEU A 249 2.47 -23.03 -12.60
N LEU A 250 1.30 -23.57 -12.26
CA LEU A 250 0.17 -22.83 -11.70
C LEU A 250 -0.43 -23.63 -10.56
N HIS A 251 -1.08 -22.95 -9.62
CA HIS A 251 -1.91 -23.60 -8.62
C HIS A 251 -3.33 -23.67 -9.18
N ASN A 252 -3.81 -24.88 -9.48
CA ASN A 252 -5.15 -25.11 -10.04
C ASN A 252 -5.44 -24.31 -11.33
N GLY A 253 -4.55 -24.41 -12.34
CA GLY A 253 -4.75 -23.71 -13.62
C GLY A 253 -5.99 -24.24 -14.38
N GLU A 254 -6.69 -23.36 -15.09
CA GLU A 254 -7.91 -23.72 -15.82
C GLU A 254 -7.61 -24.68 -16.97
N PHE A 255 -6.49 -24.46 -17.65
CA PHE A 255 -6.07 -25.25 -18.82
C PHE A 255 -4.89 -26.17 -18.51
N THR A 256 -4.37 -26.13 -17.28
CA THR A 256 -3.15 -26.83 -16.87
C THR A 256 -3.45 -27.95 -15.88
N SER A 257 -3.21 -29.20 -16.27
CA SER A 257 -3.41 -30.34 -15.38
C SER A 257 -2.33 -30.43 -14.30
N ILE A 258 -2.69 -30.98 -13.14
CA ILE A 258 -1.75 -31.25 -12.05
C ILE A 258 -0.57 -32.14 -12.48
N HIS A 259 -0.78 -33.06 -13.42
CA HIS A 259 0.27 -33.92 -13.96
C HIS A 259 1.31 -33.14 -14.76
N GLU A 260 0.91 -32.10 -15.50
CA GLU A 260 1.85 -31.21 -16.17
C GLU A 260 2.62 -30.36 -15.15
N THR A 261 1.92 -29.82 -14.15
CA THR A 261 2.56 -29.08 -13.05
C THR A 261 3.58 -29.94 -12.31
N ALA A 262 3.26 -31.20 -12.01
CA ALA A 262 4.13 -32.13 -11.29
C ALA A 262 5.49 -32.38 -11.97
N LYS A 263 5.59 -32.22 -13.30
CA LYS A 263 6.84 -32.39 -14.05
C LYS A 263 7.88 -31.33 -13.72
N HIS A 264 7.45 -30.14 -13.31
CA HIS A 264 8.31 -28.98 -13.13
C HIS A 264 8.22 -28.34 -11.74
N ALA A 265 7.18 -28.66 -10.98
CA ALA A 265 6.94 -28.08 -9.66
C ALA A 265 7.98 -28.52 -8.63
N ILE A 266 8.18 -27.66 -7.64
CA ILE A 266 8.95 -27.97 -6.45
C ILE A 266 8.16 -28.99 -5.64
N ARG A 267 8.76 -30.14 -5.30
CA ARG A 267 8.11 -31.24 -4.57
C ARG A 267 8.52 -31.21 -3.10
N ILE A 268 7.56 -30.91 -2.21
CA ILE A 268 7.71 -31.01 -0.76
C ILE A 268 7.37 -32.42 -0.35
N ARG A 269 8.35 -33.14 0.24
CA ARG A 269 8.16 -34.51 0.68
C ARG A 269 7.14 -34.59 1.81
N ARG A 270 6.21 -35.54 1.73
CA ARG A 270 5.19 -35.77 2.79
C ARG A 270 5.80 -35.81 4.18
N ARG A 271 6.86 -36.59 4.35
CA ARG A 271 7.57 -36.78 5.62
C ARG A 271 8.04 -35.46 6.22
N ASP A 272 8.63 -34.60 5.39
CA ASP A 272 9.19 -33.32 5.85
C ASP A 272 8.04 -32.37 6.23
N TYR A 273 6.99 -32.33 5.41
CA TYR A 273 5.78 -31.58 5.73
C TYR A 273 5.11 -32.03 7.03
N LEU A 274 4.95 -33.34 7.27
CA LEU A 274 4.34 -33.85 8.51
C LEU A 274 5.13 -33.41 9.76
N ASN A 275 6.46 -33.38 9.67
CA ASN A 275 7.31 -32.90 10.76
C ASN A 275 7.12 -31.40 11.05
N TRP A 276 6.98 -30.58 10.00
CA TRP A 276 6.71 -29.15 10.16
C TRP A 276 5.28 -28.91 10.65
N TYR A 277 4.30 -29.62 10.08
CA TYR A 277 2.90 -29.51 10.42
C TYR A 277 2.66 -29.84 11.89
N ALA A 278 3.29 -30.90 12.43
CA ALA A 278 3.18 -31.27 13.83
C ALA A 278 3.61 -30.18 14.84
N GLN A 279 4.44 -29.22 14.41
CA GLN A 279 4.88 -28.09 15.25
C GLN A 279 3.87 -26.93 15.28
N LEU A 280 2.88 -26.94 14.40
CA LEU A 280 1.85 -25.91 14.38
C LEU A 280 0.94 -26.00 15.61
N PRO A 281 0.46 -24.85 16.13
CA PRO A 281 -0.55 -24.79 17.18
C PRO A 281 -1.74 -25.70 16.87
N ALA A 282 -2.21 -26.42 17.88
CA ALA A 282 -3.33 -27.35 17.73
C ALA A 282 -4.59 -26.72 17.11
N PRO A 283 -5.02 -25.48 17.46
CA PRO A 283 -6.19 -24.86 16.85
C PRO A 283 -6.08 -24.70 15.33
N LEU A 284 -4.89 -24.37 14.83
CA LEU A 284 -4.62 -24.24 13.39
C LEU A 284 -4.69 -25.59 12.67
N ARG A 285 -4.18 -26.65 13.30
CA ARG A 285 -4.26 -28.00 12.73
C ARG A 285 -5.69 -28.51 12.71
N GLN A 286 -6.41 -28.36 13.82
CA GLN A 286 -7.78 -28.83 13.96
C GLN A 286 -8.72 -28.16 12.96
N SER A 287 -8.62 -26.84 12.77
CA SER A 287 -9.46 -26.13 11.80
C SER A 287 -9.16 -26.53 10.36
N THR A 288 -7.88 -26.69 10.01
CA THR A 288 -7.47 -27.19 8.70
C THR A 288 -7.94 -28.63 8.47
N GLU A 289 -7.74 -29.53 9.42
CA GLU A 289 -8.13 -30.93 9.29
C GLU A 289 -9.65 -31.12 9.19
N ALA A 290 -10.41 -30.28 9.89
CA ALA A 290 -11.87 -30.30 9.84
C ALA A 290 -12.43 -29.99 8.45
N LEU A 291 -11.75 -29.15 7.66
CA LEU A 291 -12.21 -28.73 6.34
C LEU A 291 -11.48 -29.39 5.17
N PHE A 292 -10.16 -29.58 5.29
CA PHE A 292 -9.29 -30.05 4.21
C PHE A 292 -8.77 -31.49 4.43
N GLY A 293 -9.26 -32.18 5.46
CA GLY A 293 -8.89 -33.56 5.76
C GLY A 293 -7.52 -33.71 6.42
N ALA A 294 -7.03 -34.94 6.54
CA ALA A 294 -5.73 -35.20 7.15
C ALA A 294 -4.57 -34.78 6.22
N PRO A 295 -3.41 -34.33 6.76
CA PRO A 295 -2.26 -34.00 5.94
C PRO A 295 -1.77 -35.21 5.11
N PRO A 296 -1.39 -35.03 3.83
CA PRO A 296 -1.15 -33.76 3.12
C PRO A 296 -2.38 -33.11 2.45
N GLY A 297 -3.58 -33.67 2.63
CA GLY A 297 -4.77 -33.31 1.86
C GLY A 297 -4.68 -33.70 0.39
N ASP A 298 -5.57 -33.12 -0.42
CA ASP A 298 -5.73 -33.51 -1.83
C ASP A 298 -5.39 -32.37 -2.81
N LEU A 299 -5.22 -31.14 -2.31
CA LEU A 299 -4.92 -29.96 -3.14
C LEU A 299 -3.44 -29.93 -3.52
N MET A 300 -3.16 -29.94 -4.82
CA MET A 300 -1.81 -29.88 -5.38
C MET A 300 -0.90 -30.99 -4.84
N VAL A 301 -1.41 -32.21 -4.77
CA VAL A 301 -0.68 -33.41 -4.33
C VAL A 301 -0.44 -34.36 -5.51
N ASP A 302 0.79 -34.86 -5.64
CA ASP A 302 1.18 -35.88 -6.61
C ASP A 302 1.80 -37.08 -5.87
N GLY A 303 1.07 -38.20 -5.86
CA GLY A 303 1.35 -39.34 -5.00
C GLY A 303 1.12 -38.98 -3.53
N GLU A 304 2.21 -38.77 -2.79
CA GLU A 304 2.17 -38.34 -1.38
C GLU A 304 2.78 -36.95 -1.17
N ASP A 305 3.42 -36.40 -2.20
CA ASP A 305 4.20 -35.17 -2.10
C ASP A 305 3.36 -33.96 -2.49
N ILE A 306 3.57 -32.84 -1.80
CA ILE A 306 2.89 -31.57 -2.07
C ILE A 306 3.67 -30.80 -3.13
N LEU A 307 2.97 -30.29 -4.14
CA LEU A 307 3.54 -29.50 -5.23
C LEU A 307 3.49 -28.00 -4.92
N VAL A 308 4.56 -27.29 -5.25
CA VAL A 308 4.65 -25.83 -5.20
C VAL A 308 5.09 -25.32 -6.56
N ALA A 309 4.32 -24.38 -7.12
CA ALA A 309 4.68 -23.71 -8.36
C ALA A 309 5.75 -22.65 -8.10
N GLY A 310 6.98 -22.89 -8.58
CA GLY A 310 8.08 -21.95 -8.45
C GLY A 310 9.24 -22.26 -9.38
N ILE A 311 10.09 -21.27 -9.61
CA ILE A 311 11.28 -21.35 -10.46
C ILE A 311 12.48 -20.80 -9.68
N GLU A 312 13.54 -21.60 -9.61
CA GLU A 312 14.80 -21.24 -8.96
C GLU A 312 15.77 -20.56 -9.95
N PHE A 313 16.40 -19.49 -9.47
CA PHE A 313 17.36 -18.64 -10.17
C PHE A 313 18.65 -18.50 -9.33
N GLY A 314 19.22 -19.64 -8.92
CA GLY A 314 20.37 -19.69 -8.00
C GLY A 314 19.91 -19.51 -6.55
N ASN A 315 20.25 -18.38 -5.92
CA ASN A 315 19.82 -18.09 -4.55
C ASN A 315 18.48 -17.36 -4.47
N VAL A 316 17.84 -17.08 -5.60
CA VAL A 316 16.50 -16.49 -5.66
C VAL A 316 15.53 -17.55 -6.12
N VAL A 317 14.39 -17.68 -5.46
CA VAL A 317 13.25 -18.46 -5.97
C VAL A 317 12.08 -17.53 -6.20
N VAL A 318 11.45 -17.61 -7.37
CA VAL A 318 10.17 -16.95 -7.62
C VAL A 318 9.09 -18.02 -7.54
N ALA A 319 8.16 -17.88 -6.60
CA ALA A 319 7.13 -18.87 -6.36
C ALA A 319 5.75 -18.22 -6.26
N ILE A 320 4.74 -18.95 -6.72
CA ILE A 320 3.36 -18.49 -6.66
C ILE A 320 2.82 -18.78 -5.26
N GLN A 321 2.16 -17.82 -4.63
CA GLN A 321 1.43 -18.07 -3.39
C GLN A 321 0.32 -19.12 -3.63
N PRO A 322 0.16 -20.12 -2.76
CA PRO A 322 -1.00 -21.02 -2.82
C PRO A 322 -2.33 -20.27 -2.81
N SER A 323 -3.27 -20.67 -3.68
CA SER A 323 -4.63 -20.10 -3.72
C SER A 323 -5.38 -20.43 -2.43
N ARG A 324 -6.35 -19.62 -2.00
CA ARG A 324 -7.14 -19.91 -0.78
C ARG A 324 -8.02 -21.18 -0.86
N GLY A 325 -8.22 -21.74 -2.05
CA GLY A 325 -9.02 -22.95 -2.31
C GLY A 325 -9.76 -22.86 -3.64
N VAL A 326 -10.61 -23.85 -3.94
CA VAL A 326 -11.53 -23.84 -5.09
C VAL A 326 -12.92 -23.45 -4.56
N HIS A 327 -13.32 -22.19 -4.71
CA HIS A 327 -14.69 -21.76 -4.43
C HIS A 327 -15.31 -21.13 -5.68
N GLU A 328 -16.63 -21.30 -5.82
CA GLU A 328 -17.44 -20.82 -6.94
C GLU A 328 -17.49 -19.28 -7.06
N ASP A 329 -17.14 -18.56 -5.98
CA ASP A 329 -17.14 -17.09 -5.94
C ASP A 329 -15.79 -16.55 -5.42
N PRO A 330 -14.89 -16.13 -6.33
CA PRO A 330 -13.57 -15.62 -5.96
C PRO A 330 -13.60 -14.31 -5.16
N SER A 331 -14.68 -13.53 -5.20
CA SER A 331 -14.75 -12.25 -4.48
C SER A 331 -14.86 -12.44 -2.95
N LYS A 332 -15.53 -13.52 -2.52
CA LYS A 332 -15.79 -13.81 -1.10
C LYS A 332 -14.57 -14.37 -0.35
N LEU A 333 -13.63 -14.97 -1.07
CA LEU A 333 -12.40 -15.56 -0.50
C LEU A 333 -11.43 -14.53 0.08
N HIS A 334 -11.46 -13.27 -0.38
CA HIS A 334 -10.61 -12.19 0.12
C HIS A 334 -11.03 -11.70 1.52
N HIS A 335 -12.31 -11.82 1.86
CA HIS A 335 -12.89 -11.26 3.08
C HIS A 335 -13.38 -12.34 4.07
N ASP A 336 -13.37 -13.62 3.67
CA ASP A 336 -13.70 -14.70 4.59
C ASP A 336 -12.54 -15.00 5.55
N ASN A 337 -12.60 -14.32 6.69
CA ASN A 337 -11.69 -14.47 7.81
C ASN A 337 -11.85 -15.81 8.57
N SER A 338 -12.85 -16.63 8.23
CA SER A 338 -13.13 -17.91 8.89
C SER A 338 -12.51 -19.11 8.18
N LEU A 339 -12.29 -19.04 6.86
CA LEU A 339 -11.75 -20.13 6.08
C LEU A 339 -10.29 -20.42 6.49
N PRO A 340 -9.95 -21.60 7.04
CA PRO A 340 -8.57 -21.93 7.42
C PRO A 340 -7.68 -22.05 6.19
N ALA A 341 -6.36 -22.03 6.40
CA ALA A 341 -5.42 -22.36 5.34
C ALA A 341 -5.40 -23.88 5.10
N HIS A 342 -5.28 -24.31 3.85
CA HIS A 342 -5.11 -25.72 3.50
C HIS A 342 -3.64 -26.15 3.62
N HIS A 343 -3.40 -27.46 3.49
CA HIS A 343 -2.08 -28.06 3.74
C HIS A 343 -0.97 -27.53 2.82
N GLN A 344 -1.22 -27.35 1.51
CA GLN A 344 -0.23 -26.77 0.60
C GLN A 344 0.17 -25.34 1.02
N TYR A 345 -0.76 -24.55 1.56
CA TYR A 345 -0.46 -23.20 2.07
C TYR A 345 0.53 -23.23 3.23
N TYR A 346 0.31 -24.12 4.23
CA TYR A 346 1.29 -24.33 5.30
C TYR A 346 2.61 -24.87 4.76
N ALA A 347 2.56 -25.89 3.89
CA ALA A 347 3.74 -26.51 3.33
C ALA A 347 4.62 -25.48 2.61
N PHE A 348 4.02 -24.56 1.85
CA PHE A 348 4.72 -23.49 1.15
C PHE A 348 5.55 -22.60 2.08
N TYR A 349 4.94 -22.00 3.10
CA TYR A 349 5.69 -21.10 4.00
C TYR A 349 6.65 -21.85 4.92
N ARG A 350 6.33 -23.07 5.35
CA ARG A 350 7.28 -23.90 6.10
C ARG A 350 8.46 -24.31 5.23
N TRP A 351 8.25 -24.67 3.97
CA TRP A 351 9.33 -24.95 3.03
C TRP A 351 10.23 -23.72 2.83
N LEU A 352 9.66 -22.51 2.77
CA LEU A 352 10.46 -21.28 2.73
C LEU A 352 11.34 -21.10 3.98
N GLU A 353 10.82 -21.33 5.18
CA GLU A 353 11.54 -21.07 6.44
C GLU A 353 12.56 -22.16 6.82
N GLU A 354 12.19 -23.43 6.61
CA GLU A 354 12.83 -24.57 7.25
C GLU A 354 14.20 -24.92 6.66
N ALA A 355 15.10 -25.43 7.51
CA ALA A 355 16.47 -25.76 7.12
C ALA A 355 16.56 -26.93 6.12
N ASN A 356 15.60 -27.86 6.17
CA ASN A 356 15.43 -28.94 5.20
C ASN A 356 14.48 -28.55 4.04
N GLY A 357 14.09 -27.28 3.95
CA GLY A 357 13.40 -26.67 2.82
C GLY A 357 14.31 -25.75 2.00
N TRP A 358 13.78 -24.60 1.56
CA TRP A 358 14.53 -23.57 0.83
C TRP A 358 15.48 -22.77 1.73
N GLN A 359 15.08 -22.54 2.99
CA GLN A 359 15.83 -21.76 3.97
C GLN A 359 16.07 -20.31 3.52
N ALA A 360 14.98 -19.57 3.26
CA ALA A 360 15.02 -18.16 2.91
C ALA A 360 15.64 -17.31 4.04
N ASP A 361 16.52 -16.38 3.68
CA ASP A 361 16.98 -15.31 4.57
C ASP A 361 15.97 -14.16 4.62
N ALA A 362 15.19 -13.96 3.54
CA ALA A 362 14.11 -12.99 3.46
C ALA A 362 13.05 -13.42 2.43
N VAL A 363 11.81 -12.96 2.63
CA VAL A 363 10.71 -13.09 1.68
C VAL A 363 10.35 -11.71 1.14
N ILE A 364 10.14 -11.62 -0.16
CA ILE A 364 9.60 -10.46 -0.86
C ILE A 364 8.20 -10.85 -1.36
N HIS A 365 7.16 -10.28 -0.77
CA HIS A 365 5.82 -10.36 -1.35
C HIS A 365 5.62 -9.23 -2.36
N VAL A 366 4.92 -9.52 -3.45
CA VAL A 366 4.81 -8.63 -4.59
C VAL A 366 3.34 -8.44 -4.96
N GLY A 367 2.88 -7.19 -4.88
CA GLY A 367 1.55 -6.81 -5.30
C GLY A 367 0.58 -6.58 -4.15
N THR A 368 -0.65 -6.27 -4.50
CA THR A 368 -1.70 -5.84 -3.56
C THR A 368 -2.69 -6.94 -3.20
N HIS A 369 -2.84 -7.96 -4.05
CA HIS A 369 -3.88 -8.98 -3.89
C HIS A 369 -3.38 -10.27 -3.21
N GLY A 370 -2.41 -10.13 -2.31
CA GLY A 370 -1.97 -11.24 -1.47
C GLY A 370 -3.11 -11.71 -0.57
N THR A 371 -3.17 -13.02 -0.32
CA THR A 371 -4.18 -13.60 0.59
C THR A 371 -3.62 -13.94 1.97
N PHE A 372 -2.32 -13.74 2.17
CA PHE A 372 -1.59 -14.24 3.32
C PHE A 372 -1.94 -13.49 4.59
N GLU A 373 -1.90 -12.16 4.53
CA GLU A 373 -2.25 -11.25 5.61
C GLU A 373 -3.73 -11.38 6.02
N PHE A 374 -4.60 -11.89 5.14
CA PHE A 374 -6.03 -12.11 5.39
C PHE A 374 -6.36 -13.50 5.93
N LEU A 375 -5.38 -14.39 6.10
CA LEU A 375 -5.62 -15.69 6.75
C LEU A 375 -6.10 -15.52 8.20
N PRO A 376 -6.87 -16.49 8.75
CA PRO A 376 -7.43 -16.39 10.10
C PRO A 376 -6.39 -16.08 11.20
N GLY A 377 -6.77 -15.19 12.12
CA GLY A 377 -5.89 -14.73 13.21
C GLY A 377 -6.25 -13.32 13.69
N LYS A 378 -5.48 -12.80 14.66
CA LYS A 378 -5.75 -11.50 15.27
C LYS A 378 -5.52 -10.32 14.32
N GLN A 379 -6.31 -9.25 14.39
CA GLN A 379 -6.16 -8.07 13.51
C GLN A 379 -4.83 -7.34 13.68
N VAL A 380 -4.31 -7.29 14.91
CA VAL A 380 -3.00 -6.72 15.25
C VAL A 380 -2.44 -7.45 16.47
N ALA A 381 -1.13 -7.33 16.70
CA ALA A 381 -0.43 -7.96 17.82
C ALA A 381 -0.70 -9.48 17.84
N LEU A 382 -0.28 -10.14 16.76
CA LEU A 382 -0.62 -11.54 16.49
C LEU A 382 -0.22 -12.48 17.63
N ALA A 383 -1.06 -13.48 17.87
CA ALA A 383 -0.76 -14.60 18.73
C ALA A 383 -0.06 -15.72 17.97
N ALA A 384 0.47 -16.72 18.69
CA ALA A 384 1.18 -17.84 18.09
C ALA A 384 0.28 -18.71 17.18
N ASP A 385 -1.03 -18.67 17.39
CA ASP A 385 -2.07 -19.35 16.63
C ASP A 385 -2.73 -18.47 15.55
N SER A 386 -2.22 -17.26 15.32
CA SER A 386 -2.57 -16.51 14.11
C SER A 386 -1.83 -17.13 12.92
N ALA A 387 -2.56 -17.56 11.89
CA ALA A 387 -1.98 -18.32 10.79
C ALA A 387 -0.76 -17.63 10.14
N PRO A 388 -0.76 -16.30 9.89
CA PRO A 388 0.43 -15.62 9.37
C PRO A 388 1.66 -15.68 10.28
N ASP A 389 1.50 -15.57 11.61
CA ASP A 389 2.61 -15.69 12.57
C ASP A 389 3.21 -17.10 12.56
N ALA A 390 2.35 -18.12 12.57
CA ALA A 390 2.77 -19.51 12.61
C ALA A 390 3.49 -19.94 11.31
N MET A 391 3.05 -19.42 10.16
CA MET A 391 3.59 -19.75 8.85
C MET A 391 4.85 -18.98 8.50
N LEU A 392 4.85 -17.65 8.61
CA LEU A 392 6.01 -16.81 8.27
C LEU A 392 7.16 -17.02 9.26
N GLY A 393 6.79 -17.30 10.51
CA GLY A 393 7.72 -17.54 11.58
C GLY A 393 8.68 -16.37 11.81
N ASN A 394 9.96 -16.65 11.68
CA ASN A 394 11.03 -15.69 11.93
C ASN A 394 11.54 -14.99 10.66
N MET A 395 10.99 -15.30 9.48
CA MET A 395 11.46 -14.71 8.22
C MET A 395 11.18 -13.20 8.17
N PRO A 396 12.20 -12.37 7.83
CA PRO A 396 11.99 -10.99 7.42
C PRO A 396 11.07 -10.95 6.20
N ASN A 397 9.99 -10.18 6.29
CA ASN A 397 9.03 -9.98 5.21
C ASN A 397 9.15 -8.56 4.67
N ILE A 398 9.57 -8.43 3.42
CA ILE A 398 9.58 -7.19 2.66
C ILE A 398 8.40 -7.26 1.70
N TYR A 399 7.63 -6.20 1.58
CA TYR A 399 6.42 -6.23 0.78
C TYR A 399 6.38 -5.01 -0.13
N LEU A 400 6.33 -5.27 -1.43
CA LEU A 400 6.24 -4.24 -2.44
C LEU A 400 4.78 -3.93 -2.69
N TYR A 401 4.40 -2.71 -2.31
CA TYR A 401 3.00 -2.31 -2.21
C TYR A 401 2.75 -1.03 -2.99
N HIS A 402 1.59 -0.94 -3.64
CA HIS A 402 1.23 0.26 -4.39
C HIS A 402 1.02 1.44 -3.43
N VAL A 403 1.55 2.62 -3.78
CA VAL A 403 1.49 3.82 -2.92
C VAL A 403 0.06 4.26 -2.58
N VAL A 404 -0.93 3.96 -3.43
CA VAL A 404 -2.34 4.34 -3.23
C VAL A 404 -3.08 3.35 -2.33
N ASN A 405 -2.68 2.07 -2.30
CA ASN A 405 -3.39 1.03 -1.56
C ASN A 405 -2.92 0.91 -0.11
N VAL A 406 -3.09 2.00 0.65
CA VAL A 406 -2.47 2.14 1.97
C VAL A 406 -3.19 1.35 3.07
N SER A 407 -4.51 1.19 2.95
CA SER A 407 -5.32 0.44 3.91
C SER A 407 -4.89 -1.02 3.95
N GLU A 408 -4.81 -1.70 2.80
CA GLU A 408 -4.36 -3.09 2.72
C GLU A 408 -2.86 -3.22 3.05
N GLY A 409 -2.02 -2.25 2.63
CA GLY A 409 -0.62 -2.20 3.04
C GLY A 409 -0.45 -2.14 4.57
N THR A 410 -1.33 -1.41 5.26
CA THR A 410 -1.36 -1.35 6.73
C THR A 410 -1.76 -2.70 7.34
N ILE A 411 -2.69 -3.43 6.71
CA ILE A 411 -3.04 -4.79 7.11
C ILE A 411 -1.81 -5.70 6.97
N ALA A 412 -1.07 -5.62 5.88
CA ALA A 412 0.17 -6.38 5.69
C ALA A 412 1.22 -6.07 6.78
N LYS A 413 1.44 -4.80 7.15
CA LYS A 413 2.35 -4.42 8.24
C LYS A 413 1.98 -5.10 9.57
N ARG A 414 0.68 -5.12 9.88
CA ARG A 414 0.16 -5.58 11.18
C ARG A 414 -0.10 -7.08 11.25
N ARG A 415 -0.41 -7.73 10.12
CA ARG A 415 -0.80 -9.14 10.03
C ARG A 415 0.20 -10.04 9.32
N SER A 416 1.20 -9.52 8.61
CA SER A 416 2.27 -10.32 8.00
C SER A 416 3.67 -9.81 8.34
N TYR A 417 3.79 -8.89 9.32
CA TYR A 417 5.06 -8.30 9.74
C TYR A 417 5.85 -7.69 8.57
N ALA A 418 5.13 -7.09 7.63
CA ALA A 418 5.71 -6.52 6.44
C ALA A 418 6.47 -5.23 6.76
N GLN A 419 7.69 -5.10 6.23
CA GLN A 419 8.31 -3.81 5.97
C GLN A 419 7.96 -3.42 4.54
N LEU A 420 7.15 -2.37 4.38
CA LEU A 420 6.72 -1.96 3.05
C LEU A 420 7.86 -1.25 2.31
N VAL A 421 7.84 -1.38 0.98
CA VAL A 421 8.55 -0.52 0.05
C VAL A 421 7.51 -0.13 -1.00
N SER A 422 7.06 1.13 -0.96
CA SER A 422 6.05 1.59 -1.91
C SER A 422 6.56 1.64 -3.34
N TYR A 423 5.66 1.41 -4.29
CA TYR A 423 5.89 1.72 -5.70
C TYR A 423 4.84 2.68 -6.25
N ALA A 424 5.24 3.44 -7.26
CA ALA A 424 4.48 4.52 -7.88
C ALA A 424 3.30 4.00 -8.71
N SER A 425 2.34 4.90 -8.96
CA SER A 425 1.34 4.70 -10.00
C SER A 425 1.97 4.91 -11.39
N PRO A 426 1.40 4.32 -12.45
CA PRO A 426 1.70 4.76 -13.81
C PRO A 426 1.38 6.25 -13.97
N THR A 427 1.83 6.85 -15.07
CA THR A 427 1.38 8.21 -15.41
C THR A 427 -0.11 8.23 -15.73
N PHE A 428 -0.69 9.42 -15.72
CA PHE A 428 -2.09 9.68 -16.02
C PHE A 428 -2.19 10.75 -17.10
N ALA A 429 -3.19 10.63 -17.96
CA ALA A 429 -3.55 11.65 -18.94
C ALA A 429 -5.05 11.91 -18.93
N PRO A 430 -5.50 13.05 -19.51
CA PRO A 430 -6.92 13.21 -19.86
C PRO A 430 -7.40 12.02 -20.68
N ALA A 431 -8.63 11.57 -20.43
CA ALA A 431 -9.28 10.55 -21.25
C ALA A 431 -9.43 11.01 -22.71
N GLY A 432 -9.62 12.32 -22.91
CA GLY A 432 -10.01 12.85 -24.21
C GLY A 432 -11.40 12.37 -24.62
N LEU A 433 -11.80 12.69 -25.85
CA LEU A 433 -12.97 12.11 -26.50
C LEU A 433 -12.49 11.28 -27.69
N TYR A 434 -13.23 10.21 -28.02
CA TYR A 434 -12.92 9.32 -29.13
C TYR A 434 -14.19 8.86 -29.81
N GLU A 435 -14.05 8.46 -31.08
CA GLU A 435 -15.14 7.94 -31.92
C GLU A 435 -16.39 8.85 -31.88
N HIS A 436 -17.53 8.29 -31.48
CA HIS A 436 -18.82 8.97 -31.45
C HIS A 436 -18.84 10.14 -30.46
N LEU A 437 -18.07 10.10 -29.37
CA LEU A 437 -18.01 11.19 -28.40
C LEU A 437 -17.29 12.42 -28.98
N SER A 438 -16.21 12.20 -29.76
CA SER A 438 -15.54 13.29 -30.48
C SER A 438 -16.44 13.86 -31.58
N HIS A 439 -17.21 13.00 -32.24
CA HIS A 439 -18.16 13.43 -33.26
C HIS A 439 -19.33 14.22 -32.66
N LEU A 440 -19.81 13.87 -31.46
CA LEU A 440 -20.80 14.65 -30.73
C LEU A 440 -20.26 16.06 -30.43
N GLU A 441 -19.02 16.18 -29.94
CA GLU A 441 -18.38 17.48 -29.70
C GLU A 441 -18.31 18.34 -30.97
N ASP A 442 -17.91 17.75 -32.11
CA ASP A 442 -17.88 18.44 -33.41
C ASP A 442 -19.28 18.92 -33.85
N LEU A 443 -20.30 18.07 -33.71
CA LEU A 443 -21.68 18.41 -34.06
C LEU A 443 -22.24 19.52 -33.17
N MET A 444 -21.89 19.53 -31.88
CA MET A 444 -22.33 20.57 -30.95
C MET A 444 -21.67 21.92 -31.27
N ALA A 445 -20.37 21.92 -31.57
CA ALA A 445 -19.70 23.12 -32.06
C ALA A 445 -20.32 23.64 -33.37
N GLU A 446 -20.63 22.75 -34.32
CA GLU A 446 -21.32 23.13 -35.57
C GLU A 446 -22.72 23.69 -35.28
N TYR A 447 -23.46 23.10 -34.34
CA TYR A 447 -24.78 23.57 -33.94
C TYR A 447 -24.73 25.02 -33.44
N ASP A 448 -23.82 25.33 -32.52
CA ASP A 448 -23.64 26.66 -31.94
C ASP A 448 -23.26 27.70 -33.00
N GLU A 449 -22.36 27.35 -33.92
CA GLU A 449 -22.01 28.23 -35.04
C GLU A 449 -23.21 28.52 -35.96
N GLN A 450 -24.08 27.54 -36.19
CA GLN A 450 -25.24 27.70 -37.07
C GLN A 450 -26.43 28.39 -36.40
N GLN A 451 -26.52 28.45 -35.07
CA GLN A 451 -27.63 29.10 -34.35
C GLN A 451 -27.84 30.56 -34.78
N ALA A 452 -26.75 31.28 -35.12
CA ALA A 452 -26.82 32.65 -35.60
C ALA A 452 -27.05 32.78 -37.13
N VAL A 453 -27.09 31.66 -37.87
CA VAL A 453 -26.94 31.64 -39.33
C VAL A 453 -28.11 30.94 -40.04
N SER A 454 -28.48 29.71 -39.65
CA SER A 454 -29.38 28.88 -40.46
C SER A 454 -30.19 27.85 -39.66
N LEU A 455 -31.48 28.13 -39.49
CA LEU A 455 -32.43 27.25 -38.79
C LEU A 455 -32.50 25.83 -39.41
N PRO A 456 -32.58 25.66 -40.75
CA PRO A 456 -32.59 24.33 -41.35
C PRO A 456 -31.33 23.52 -41.04
N ARG A 457 -30.17 24.18 -40.89
CA ARG A 457 -28.92 23.50 -40.53
C ARG A 457 -28.91 23.11 -39.07
N CYS A 458 -29.27 24.01 -38.15
CA CYS A 458 -29.40 23.69 -36.73
C CYS A 458 -30.30 22.46 -36.53
N TRP A 459 -31.45 22.43 -37.20
CA TRP A 459 -32.37 21.30 -37.14
C TRP A 459 -31.76 19.99 -37.68
N SER A 460 -31.01 20.07 -38.78
CA SER A 460 -30.30 18.92 -39.34
C SER A 460 -29.20 18.39 -38.41
N ILE A 461 -28.47 19.28 -37.75
CA ILE A 461 -27.39 18.93 -36.81
C ILE A 461 -28.00 18.32 -35.55
N LEU A 462 -29.07 18.90 -35.01
CA LEU A 462 -29.75 18.38 -33.82
C LEU A 462 -30.29 16.96 -34.03
N ARG A 463 -30.83 16.65 -35.22
CA ARG A 463 -31.21 15.28 -35.58
C ARG A 463 -30.03 14.32 -35.65
N GLN A 464 -28.85 14.79 -36.07
CA GLN A 464 -27.63 13.97 -36.07
C GLN A 464 -27.14 13.71 -34.65
N ILE A 465 -27.15 14.72 -33.77
CA ILE A 465 -26.80 14.57 -32.36
C ILE A 465 -27.70 13.52 -31.70
N VAL A 466 -29.02 13.65 -31.83
CA VAL A 466 -29.97 12.70 -31.22
C VAL A 466 -29.80 11.29 -31.78
N ALA A 467 -29.65 11.15 -33.11
CA ALA A 467 -29.44 9.85 -33.72
C ALA A 467 -28.16 9.16 -33.21
N LEU A 468 -27.08 9.93 -33.03
CA LEU A 468 -25.81 9.42 -32.54
C LEU A 468 -25.90 9.05 -31.04
N CYS A 469 -26.61 9.83 -30.23
CA CYS A 469 -26.89 9.49 -28.85
C CYS A 469 -27.70 8.20 -28.73
N ASP A 470 -28.77 8.06 -29.53
CA ASP A 470 -29.61 6.86 -29.57
C ASP A 470 -28.82 5.61 -30.02
N GLU A 471 -27.99 5.75 -31.07
CA GLU A 471 -27.19 4.65 -31.63
C GLU A 471 -26.18 4.09 -30.61
N HIS A 472 -25.54 4.96 -29.83
CA HIS A 472 -24.49 4.59 -28.88
C HIS A 472 -24.95 4.53 -27.42
N ALA A 473 -26.25 4.70 -27.17
CA ALA A 473 -26.85 4.77 -25.84
C ALA A 473 -26.18 5.82 -24.93
N VAL A 474 -25.83 6.97 -25.51
CA VAL A 474 -25.38 8.15 -24.74
C VAL A 474 -26.63 8.81 -24.14
N PRO A 475 -26.71 8.98 -22.81
CA PRO A 475 -27.85 9.64 -22.18
C PRO A 475 -28.05 11.06 -22.74
N LEU A 476 -29.28 11.37 -23.12
CA LEU A 476 -29.70 12.71 -23.55
C LEU A 476 -31.11 12.97 -23.03
N GLU A 477 -31.26 13.90 -22.08
CA GLU A 477 -32.53 14.15 -21.40
C GLU A 477 -33.49 15.00 -22.25
N LEU A 478 -34.10 14.38 -23.25
CA LEU A 478 -35.19 14.97 -24.02
C LEU A 478 -36.54 14.43 -23.56
N SER A 479 -37.53 15.31 -23.44
CA SER A 479 -38.91 14.86 -23.22
C SER A 479 -39.41 14.03 -24.41
N ASP A 480 -40.27 13.05 -24.15
CA ASP A 480 -40.87 12.18 -25.19
C ASP A 480 -41.49 13.00 -26.35
N GLN A 481 -42.06 14.17 -26.03
CA GLN A 481 -42.65 15.07 -27.01
C GLN A 481 -41.62 15.69 -27.96
N LEU A 482 -40.48 16.14 -27.42
CA LEU A 482 -39.38 16.73 -28.18
C LEU A 482 -38.66 15.66 -29.03
N GLY A 483 -38.40 14.49 -28.44
CA GLY A 483 -37.84 13.35 -29.17
C GLY A 483 -38.73 12.90 -30.33
N TYR A 484 -40.05 12.84 -30.12
CA TYR A 484 -41.00 12.49 -31.18
C TYR A 484 -41.09 13.56 -32.28
N ALA A 485 -41.05 14.85 -31.93
CA ALA A 485 -41.08 15.95 -32.90
C ALA A 485 -39.89 15.90 -33.87
N LEU A 486 -38.71 15.52 -33.38
CA LEU A 486 -37.50 15.34 -34.20
C LEU A 486 -37.60 14.20 -35.22
N GLN A 487 -38.37 13.16 -34.92
CA GLN A 487 -38.49 11.95 -35.75
C GLN A 487 -39.56 12.08 -36.86
N GLN A 488 -40.62 12.86 -36.65
CA GLN A 488 -41.78 12.94 -37.57
C GLN A 488 -41.70 14.04 -38.63
N GLY A 489 -40.96 15.14 -38.38
CA GLY A 489 -40.61 16.17 -39.37
C GLY A 489 -41.73 17.05 -39.93
N ASP A 490 -41.87 18.25 -39.37
CA ASP A 490 -41.52 19.50 -40.06
C ASP A 490 -40.56 20.25 -39.13
N GLY A 491 -39.51 20.86 -39.65
CA GLY A 491 -38.58 21.63 -38.81
C GLY A 491 -39.29 22.82 -38.15
N PRO A 492 -38.79 23.32 -37.01
CA PRO A 492 -39.39 24.46 -36.32
C PRO A 492 -39.52 25.68 -37.25
N GLU A 493 -40.56 26.49 -37.04
CA GLU A 493 -40.84 27.67 -37.86
C GLU A 493 -39.87 28.83 -37.55
N ASP A 494 -39.32 28.88 -36.35
CA ASP A 494 -38.35 29.88 -35.91
C ASP A 494 -37.26 29.30 -35.00
N MET A 495 -36.22 30.10 -34.75
CA MET A 495 -35.10 29.73 -33.87
C MET A 495 -35.50 29.63 -32.39
N THR A 496 -36.55 30.32 -31.94
CA THR A 496 -36.93 30.32 -30.52
C THR A 496 -37.46 28.97 -30.05
N ALA A 497 -37.99 28.17 -30.98
CA ALA A 497 -38.40 26.80 -30.71
C ALA A 497 -37.22 25.85 -30.40
N LEU A 498 -35.97 26.23 -30.73
CA LEU A 498 -34.78 25.44 -30.38
C LEU A 498 -34.45 25.51 -28.89
N ALA A 499 -34.92 26.53 -28.16
CA ALA A 499 -34.69 26.70 -26.73
C ALA A 499 -35.19 25.53 -25.88
N ALA A 500 -36.15 24.76 -26.39
CA ALA A 500 -36.64 23.57 -25.70
C ALA A 500 -35.63 22.41 -25.70
N TYR A 501 -34.65 22.42 -26.60
CA TYR A 501 -33.59 21.42 -26.70
C TYR A 501 -32.27 21.88 -26.06
N GLU A 502 -32.09 23.20 -25.89
CA GLU A 502 -30.85 23.81 -25.37
C GLU A 502 -30.43 23.19 -24.03
N ALA A 503 -31.34 23.05 -23.07
CA ALA A 503 -30.99 22.47 -21.76
C ALA A 503 -30.41 21.04 -21.85
N ALA A 504 -30.88 20.21 -22.79
CA ALA A 504 -30.36 18.86 -22.98
C ALA A 504 -28.99 18.88 -23.68
N LEU A 505 -28.78 19.82 -24.61
CA LEU A 505 -27.50 20.01 -25.27
C LEU A 505 -26.45 20.61 -24.33
N ASP A 506 -26.84 21.55 -23.47
CA ASP A 506 -25.98 22.13 -22.43
C ASP A 506 -25.51 21.04 -21.47
N GLN A 507 -26.41 20.19 -20.99
CA GLN A 507 -26.03 19.05 -20.15
C GLN A 507 -25.11 18.06 -20.87
N LEU A 508 -25.39 17.75 -22.13
CA LEU A 508 -24.52 16.89 -22.94
C LEU A 508 -23.12 17.52 -23.11
N HIS A 509 -23.05 18.84 -23.27
CA HIS A 509 -21.79 19.59 -23.41
C HIS A 509 -20.96 19.48 -22.14
N GLU A 510 -21.60 19.71 -20.99
CA GLU A 510 -21.00 19.55 -19.67
C GLU A 510 -20.51 18.12 -19.45
N ASP A 511 -21.31 17.11 -19.78
CA ASP A 511 -20.95 15.69 -19.63
C ASP A 511 -19.74 15.31 -20.49
N LEU A 512 -19.71 15.74 -21.76
CA LEU A 512 -18.58 15.53 -22.66
C LEU A 512 -17.33 16.26 -22.17
N PHE A 513 -17.48 17.50 -21.70
CA PHE A 513 -16.39 18.29 -21.14
C PHE A 513 -15.80 17.64 -19.88
N GLU A 514 -16.63 17.14 -18.97
CA GLU A 514 -16.18 16.39 -17.80
C GLU A 514 -15.45 15.12 -18.20
N LEU A 515 -16.06 14.30 -19.07
CA LEU A 515 -15.51 13.03 -19.53
C LEU A 515 -14.14 13.21 -20.17
N LYS A 516 -13.98 14.21 -21.06
CA LYS A 516 -12.72 14.55 -21.72
C LYS A 516 -11.59 14.82 -20.73
N ARG A 517 -11.91 15.36 -19.55
CA ARG A 517 -10.97 15.80 -18.51
C ARG A 517 -10.65 14.75 -17.47
N VAL A 518 -11.43 13.65 -17.40
CA VAL A 518 -11.20 12.55 -16.47
C VAL A 518 -9.76 12.05 -16.61
N ALA A 519 -9.07 11.90 -15.48
CA ALA A 519 -7.72 11.35 -15.47
C ALA A 519 -7.79 9.81 -15.57
N ILE A 520 -7.19 9.25 -16.62
CA ILE A 520 -7.06 7.81 -16.80
C ILE A 520 -5.59 7.40 -16.74
N PRO A 521 -5.26 6.21 -16.20
CA PRO A 521 -3.90 5.69 -16.19
C PRO A 521 -3.43 5.38 -17.61
N LEU A 522 -2.23 5.84 -17.97
CA LEU A 522 -1.57 5.50 -19.22
C LEU A 522 -0.60 4.34 -19.00
N GLY A 523 -1.06 3.14 -19.30
CA GLY A 523 -0.26 1.92 -19.19
C GLY A 523 -0.10 1.44 -17.75
N LEU A 524 1.05 0.85 -17.43
CA LEU A 524 1.34 0.16 -16.18
C LEU A 524 2.69 0.63 -15.61
N HIS A 525 2.80 0.67 -14.28
CA HIS A 525 4.05 1.02 -13.61
C HIS A 525 5.08 -0.11 -13.71
N THR A 526 6.34 0.27 -13.92
CA THR A 526 7.50 -0.62 -13.83
C THR A 526 8.32 -0.30 -12.60
N PHE A 527 8.45 -1.27 -11.71
CA PHE A 527 9.19 -1.10 -10.45
C PHE A 527 10.62 -0.60 -10.69
N GLY A 528 11.03 0.47 -10.02
CA GLY A 528 12.34 1.09 -10.18
C GLY A 528 12.47 2.02 -11.39
N GLN A 529 11.47 2.13 -12.28
CA GLN A 529 11.43 3.15 -13.32
C GLN A 529 10.71 4.40 -12.82
N ARG A 530 11.35 5.56 -12.97
CA ARG A 530 10.75 6.85 -12.64
C ARG A 530 9.84 7.32 -13.77
N LEU A 531 8.90 8.19 -13.43
CA LEU A 531 8.22 9.01 -14.44
C LEU A 531 9.27 9.85 -15.17
N ALA A 532 9.21 9.85 -16.49
CA ALA A 532 10.12 10.57 -17.36
C ALA A 532 9.38 11.14 -18.57
N GLU A 533 10.02 12.10 -19.24
CA GLU A 533 9.56 12.67 -20.51
C GLU A 533 8.09 13.15 -20.44
N ASP A 534 7.27 12.83 -21.43
CA ASP A 534 5.86 13.22 -21.50
C ASP A 534 5.06 12.72 -20.30
N GLY A 535 5.38 11.53 -19.76
CA GLY A 535 4.68 10.98 -18.60
C GLY A 535 4.90 11.81 -17.33
N LEU A 536 6.07 12.43 -17.17
CA LEU A 536 6.33 13.35 -16.06
C LEU A 536 5.60 14.68 -16.25
N ILE A 537 5.60 15.20 -17.47
CA ILE A 537 4.89 16.43 -17.84
C ILE A 537 3.40 16.28 -17.57
N ASP A 538 2.79 15.18 -18.03
CA ASP A 538 1.35 14.96 -17.90
C ASP A 538 0.94 14.76 -16.45
N TYR A 539 1.75 14.06 -15.65
CA TYR A 539 1.56 13.95 -14.20
C TYR A 539 1.58 15.33 -13.52
N LEU A 540 2.62 16.15 -13.75
CA LEU A 540 2.72 17.48 -13.17
C LEU A 540 1.58 18.39 -13.67
N ASN A 541 1.18 18.26 -14.92
CA ASN A 541 0.07 19.03 -15.48
C ASN A 541 -1.26 18.65 -14.83
N LEU A 542 -1.45 17.38 -14.46
CA LEU A 542 -2.61 16.93 -13.69
C LEU A 542 -2.56 17.45 -12.24
N VAL A 543 -1.40 17.41 -11.59
CA VAL A 543 -1.18 18.00 -10.25
C VAL A 543 -1.50 19.49 -10.23
N ALA A 544 -1.14 20.20 -11.30
CA ALA A 544 -1.28 21.65 -11.46
C ALA A 544 -2.73 22.12 -11.66
N ARG A 545 -3.70 21.23 -11.94
CA ARG A 545 -5.10 21.59 -12.19
C ARG A 545 -5.87 22.03 -10.94
N TYR A 546 -5.39 21.64 -9.77
CA TYR A 546 -6.11 21.79 -8.51
C TYR A 546 -5.55 22.95 -7.70
N ASP A 547 -6.43 23.79 -7.19
CA ASP A 547 -6.07 24.74 -6.14
C ASP A 547 -5.80 23.98 -4.84
N ARG A 548 -4.78 24.43 -4.12
CA ARG A 548 -4.32 23.83 -2.88
C ARG A 548 -4.11 24.92 -1.83
N PRO A 549 -4.20 24.59 -0.53
CA PRO A 549 -3.87 25.54 0.53
C PRO A 549 -2.49 26.19 0.36
N GLU A 550 -1.53 25.45 -0.20
CA GLU A 550 -0.16 25.91 -0.43
C GLU A 550 0.03 26.68 -1.75
N SER A 551 -0.84 26.47 -2.74
CA SER A 551 -0.69 27.08 -4.07
C SER A 551 -2.00 27.08 -4.88
N PRO A 552 -2.35 28.20 -5.55
CA PRO A 552 -3.33 28.19 -6.64
C PRO A 552 -2.90 27.24 -7.78
N SER A 553 -3.88 26.79 -8.55
CA SER A 553 -3.67 26.00 -9.77
C SER A 553 -3.00 26.82 -10.87
N LEU A 554 -2.14 26.18 -11.66
CA LEU A 554 -1.43 26.86 -12.75
C LEU A 554 -2.39 27.39 -13.84
N PRO A 555 -3.40 26.62 -14.30
CA PRO A 555 -4.41 27.14 -15.24
C PRO A 555 -5.15 28.37 -14.73
N ARG A 556 -5.44 28.46 -13.42
CA ARG A 556 -6.07 29.65 -12.82
C ARG A 556 -5.18 30.89 -12.93
N LEU A 557 -3.89 30.76 -12.63
CA LEU A 557 -2.95 31.87 -12.73
C LEU A 557 -2.79 32.32 -14.19
N LEU A 558 -2.75 31.38 -15.13
CA LEU A 558 -2.72 31.68 -16.57
C LEU A 558 -4.01 32.39 -17.04
N ALA A 559 -5.18 31.97 -16.53
CA ALA A 559 -6.45 32.63 -16.81
C ALA A 559 -6.45 34.08 -16.29
N GLN A 560 -5.95 34.30 -15.07
CA GLN A 560 -5.86 35.62 -14.46
C GLN A 560 -4.95 36.58 -15.24
N GLN A 561 -3.83 36.10 -15.78
CA GLN A 561 -2.96 36.91 -16.66
C GLN A 561 -3.69 37.42 -17.91
N ARG A 562 -4.74 36.74 -18.34
CA ARG A 562 -5.60 37.12 -19.47
C ARG A 562 -6.86 37.88 -19.06
N GLY A 563 -7.03 38.15 -17.76
CA GLY A 563 -8.24 38.76 -17.22
C GLY A 563 -9.46 37.83 -17.26
N TRP A 564 -9.26 36.51 -17.32
CA TRP A 564 -10.33 35.51 -17.29
C TRP A 564 -10.59 35.00 -15.88
N ASN A 565 -11.85 34.68 -15.59
CA ASN A 565 -12.24 34.03 -14.35
C ASN A 565 -12.27 32.50 -14.55
N TYR A 566 -11.31 31.80 -13.97
CA TYR A 566 -11.15 30.35 -14.16
C TYR A 566 -12.35 29.54 -13.66
N ASP A 567 -13.02 29.94 -12.59
CA ASP A 567 -14.19 29.21 -12.07
C ASP A 567 -15.36 29.30 -13.07
N GLN A 568 -15.62 30.48 -13.63
CA GLN A 568 -16.64 30.66 -14.65
C GLN A 568 -16.35 29.86 -15.93
N LEU A 569 -15.08 29.67 -16.28
CA LEU A 569 -14.70 28.84 -17.42
C LEU A 569 -14.93 27.35 -17.16
N LEU A 570 -14.72 26.90 -15.92
CA LEU A 570 -14.99 25.53 -15.52
C LEU A 570 -16.50 25.27 -15.46
N ASP A 571 -17.25 26.15 -14.81
CA ASP A 571 -18.70 26.04 -14.62
C ASP A 571 -19.45 26.10 -15.96
N GLY A 572 -18.91 26.80 -16.95
CA GLY A 572 -19.50 26.92 -18.29
C GLY A 572 -18.92 25.96 -19.33
N ALA A 573 -18.17 24.92 -18.94
CA ALA A 573 -17.55 23.95 -19.85
C ALA A 573 -16.80 24.60 -21.03
N ASP A 574 -16.05 25.68 -20.77
CA ASP A 574 -15.51 26.56 -21.80
C ASP A 574 -14.23 25.97 -22.44
N SER A 575 -14.16 25.98 -23.77
CA SER A 575 -13.01 25.46 -24.54
C SER A 575 -11.68 26.17 -24.24
N ARG A 576 -11.72 27.41 -23.72
CA ARG A 576 -10.51 28.12 -23.25
C ARG A 576 -9.79 27.37 -22.13
N VAL A 577 -10.49 26.52 -21.37
CA VAL A 577 -9.84 25.68 -20.35
C VAL A 577 -8.83 24.72 -20.98
N GLU A 578 -9.07 24.21 -22.18
CA GLU A 578 -8.13 23.34 -22.91
C GLU A 578 -6.90 24.11 -23.40
N THR A 579 -7.12 25.36 -23.83
CA THR A 579 -6.04 26.28 -24.17
C THR A 579 -5.14 26.52 -22.96
N LEU A 580 -5.73 26.78 -21.78
CA LEU A 580 -4.99 26.93 -20.52
C LEU A 580 -4.26 25.65 -20.12
N ALA A 581 -4.84 24.47 -20.34
CA ALA A 581 -4.19 23.19 -20.05
C ALA A 581 -2.96 22.94 -20.96
N THR A 582 -3.05 23.33 -22.23
CA THR A 582 -1.95 23.25 -23.21
C THR A 582 -0.82 24.22 -22.84
N GLU A 583 -1.17 25.44 -22.46
CA GLU A 583 -0.21 26.44 -21.99
C GLU A 583 0.47 26.01 -20.68
N SER A 584 -0.30 25.47 -19.73
CA SER A 584 0.20 24.86 -18.50
C SER A 584 1.24 23.78 -18.80
N ARG A 585 0.95 22.89 -19.77
CA ARG A 585 1.90 21.85 -20.22
C ARG A 585 3.21 22.45 -20.75
N ALA A 586 3.13 23.52 -21.55
CA ALA A 586 4.31 24.20 -22.09
C ALA A 586 5.16 24.85 -20.98
N VAL A 587 4.51 25.49 -20.00
CA VAL A 587 5.18 26.08 -18.83
C VAL A 587 5.87 25.01 -17.97
N ILE A 588 5.21 23.88 -17.73
CA ILE A 588 5.78 22.74 -16.99
C ILE A 588 6.98 22.15 -17.72
N THR A 589 6.93 22.05 -19.05
CA THR A 589 8.07 21.61 -19.85
C THR A 589 9.28 22.53 -19.63
N GLN A 590 9.07 23.85 -19.62
CA GLN A 590 10.14 24.81 -19.32
C GLN A 590 10.68 24.67 -17.88
N LEU A 591 9.81 24.35 -16.91
CA LEU A 591 10.22 24.09 -15.52
C LEU A 591 11.16 22.87 -15.44
N ILE A 592 10.80 21.75 -16.08
CA ILE A 592 11.62 20.53 -16.11
C ILE A 592 12.96 20.79 -16.79
N ASP A 593 12.98 21.58 -17.87
CA ASP A 593 14.22 21.91 -18.59
C ASP A 593 15.11 22.92 -17.83
N GLY A 594 14.71 23.40 -16.65
CA GLY A 594 15.43 24.43 -15.90
C GLY A 594 15.41 25.81 -16.58
N ARG A 595 14.45 26.05 -17.49
CA ARG A 595 14.27 27.27 -18.27
C ARG A 595 13.12 28.14 -17.74
N SER A 596 12.64 27.88 -16.52
CA SER A 596 11.46 28.56 -15.98
C SER A 596 11.62 30.09 -15.97
N SER A 597 10.67 30.78 -16.59
CA SER A 597 10.55 32.23 -16.59
C SER A 597 10.44 32.77 -15.16
N GLU A 598 11.15 33.85 -14.82
CA GLU A 598 10.99 34.64 -13.59
C GLU A 598 9.65 35.44 -13.55
N ALA A 599 8.61 34.95 -14.22
CA ALA A 599 7.28 35.56 -14.14
C ALA A 599 6.76 35.46 -12.70
N THR A 600 6.83 36.56 -11.97
CA THR A 600 6.44 36.67 -10.55
C THR A 600 5.04 36.12 -10.28
N ASP A 601 4.13 36.23 -11.25
CA ASP A 601 2.72 35.88 -11.08
C ASP A 601 2.46 34.37 -11.11
N LEU A 602 3.35 33.58 -11.72
CA LEU A 602 3.27 32.10 -11.74
C LEU A 602 4.12 31.45 -10.65
N ALA A 603 4.94 32.24 -9.94
CA ALA A 603 5.93 31.75 -8.98
C ALA A 603 5.36 30.81 -7.90
N PRO A 604 4.16 31.02 -7.32
CA PRO A 604 3.60 30.10 -6.33
C PRO A 604 3.41 28.68 -6.89
N ALA A 605 2.77 28.56 -8.06
CA ALA A 605 2.54 27.28 -8.71
C ALA A 605 3.84 26.62 -9.17
N LEU A 606 4.78 27.39 -9.74
CA LEU A 606 6.07 26.86 -10.18
C LEU A 606 6.94 26.39 -9.00
N THR A 607 6.89 27.08 -7.87
CA THR A 607 7.61 26.66 -6.65
C THR A 607 7.04 25.35 -6.11
N TYR A 608 5.71 25.24 -6.05
CA TYR A 608 5.05 24.01 -5.62
C TYR A 608 5.36 22.84 -6.57
N LEU A 609 5.20 23.04 -7.87
CA LEU A 609 5.47 22.01 -8.88
C LEU A 609 6.96 21.62 -8.92
N GLY A 610 7.88 22.57 -8.68
CA GLY A 610 9.31 22.28 -8.54
C GLY A 610 9.61 21.40 -7.32
N ALA A 611 8.92 21.64 -6.20
CA ALA A 611 9.04 20.77 -5.02
C ALA A 611 8.50 19.36 -5.29
N VAL A 612 7.37 19.24 -6.01
CA VAL A 612 6.81 17.94 -6.44
C VAL A 612 7.77 17.22 -7.40
N LEU A 613 8.30 17.94 -8.40
CA LEU A 613 9.30 17.41 -9.33
C LEU A 613 10.50 16.82 -8.59
N ALA A 614 11.05 17.56 -7.62
CA ALA A 614 12.16 17.08 -6.80
C ALA A 614 11.82 15.81 -6.02
N GLN A 615 10.57 15.63 -5.54
CA GLN A 615 10.15 14.38 -4.90
C GLN A 615 10.07 13.23 -5.90
N VAL A 616 9.56 13.46 -7.12
CA VAL A 616 9.50 12.43 -8.17
C VAL A 616 10.90 12.00 -8.58
N GLU A 617 11.82 12.95 -8.76
CA GLU A 617 13.22 12.70 -9.10
C GLU A 617 13.98 11.96 -7.99
N ALA A 618 13.61 12.18 -6.72
CA ALA A 618 14.19 11.49 -5.57
C ALA A 618 13.74 10.02 -5.42
N THR A 619 12.77 9.56 -6.22
CA THR A 619 12.28 8.17 -6.17
C THR A 619 13.37 7.17 -6.53
N ASP A 620 13.64 6.20 -5.65
CA ASP A 620 14.49 5.06 -5.99
C ASP A 620 13.95 3.78 -5.34
N GLU A 621 13.00 3.14 -6.04
CA GLU A 621 12.31 1.96 -5.53
C GLU A 621 13.25 0.74 -5.45
N MET A 622 14.21 0.62 -6.38
CA MET A 622 15.14 -0.51 -6.41
C MET A 622 16.17 -0.41 -5.29
N ASP A 623 16.81 0.75 -5.11
CA ASP A 623 17.70 0.96 -3.97
C ASP A 623 16.95 0.75 -2.65
N SER A 624 15.68 1.18 -2.59
CA SER A 624 14.84 0.98 -1.42
C SER A 624 14.62 -0.50 -1.07
N LEU A 625 14.37 -1.35 -2.07
CA LEU A 625 14.28 -2.79 -1.91
C LEU A 625 15.63 -3.40 -1.49
N LEU A 626 16.73 -3.03 -2.15
CA LEU A 626 18.07 -3.52 -1.83
C LEU A 626 18.48 -3.13 -0.41
N HIS A 627 18.12 -1.93 0.03
CA HIS A 627 18.33 -1.44 1.38
C HIS A 627 17.52 -2.24 2.42
N ALA A 628 16.27 -2.59 2.10
CA ALA A 628 15.46 -3.48 2.94
C ALA A 628 16.09 -4.89 3.04
N LEU A 629 16.60 -5.44 1.93
CA LEU A 629 17.35 -6.71 1.87
C LEU A 629 18.74 -6.64 2.52
N ALA A 630 19.28 -5.45 2.74
CA ALA A 630 20.45 -5.21 3.58
C ALA A 630 20.10 -5.13 5.07
N GLY A 631 18.82 -5.32 5.43
CA GLY A 631 18.35 -5.23 6.81
C GLY A 631 18.45 -3.82 7.37
N GLY A 632 18.34 -2.78 6.53
CA GLY A 632 18.40 -1.37 6.94
C GLY A 632 17.07 -0.80 7.43
N TYR A 633 17.13 0.46 7.90
CA TYR A 633 15.95 1.24 8.26
C TYR A 633 15.27 1.76 6.99
N ARG A 634 13.94 1.63 6.90
CA ARG A 634 13.18 2.22 5.80
C ARG A 634 12.40 3.40 6.30
N GLU A 635 12.67 4.56 5.70
CA GLU A 635 11.99 5.82 5.97
C GLU A 635 10.47 5.63 5.81
N PRO A 636 9.66 6.02 6.81
CA PRO A 636 8.21 6.02 6.70
C PRO A 636 7.75 7.08 5.70
N GLY A 637 6.63 6.84 5.03
CA GLY A 637 6.06 7.78 4.07
C GLY A 637 4.55 7.78 4.07
N LEU A 638 3.93 8.92 3.77
CA LEU A 638 2.50 8.97 3.56
C LEU A 638 2.14 8.20 2.29
N GLY A 639 1.17 7.31 2.39
CA GLY A 639 0.55 6.69 1.22
C GLY A 639 -0.69 7.46 0.79
N GLY A 640 -1.08 7.31 -0.47
CA GLY A 640 -2.29 7.91 -1.00
C GLY A 640 -2.21 8.18 -2.48
N ASP A 641 -3.22 8.88 -2.98
CA ASP A 641 -3.31 9.32 -4.37
C ASP A 641 -2.22 10.36 -4.68
N PRO A 642 -1.33 10.13 -5.67
CA PRO A 642 -0.21 11.02 -5.97
C PRO A 642 -0.62 12.31 -6.68
N VAL A 643 -1.86 12.43 -7.14
CA VAL A 643 -2.39 13.68 -7.70
C VAL A 643 -2.97 14.52 -6.56
N ARG A 644 -3.79 13.94 -5.69
CA ARG A 644 -4.37 14.65 -4.55
C ARG A 644 -3.32 14.99 -3.50
N SER A 645 -2.38 14.08 -3.25
CA SER A 645 -1.26 14.23 -2.30
C SER A 645 0.09 13.93 -2.99
N PRO A 646 0.66 14.90 -3.73
CA PRO A 646 1.91 14.67 -4.49
C PRO A 646 3.13 14.30 -3.64
N PHE A 647 3.15 14.68 -2.36
CA PHE A 647 4.20 14.31 -1.39
C PHE A 647 4.10 12.86 -0.88
N THR A 648 3.26 12.04 -1.52
CA THR A 648 3.38 10.58 -1.48
C THR A 648 4.68 10.11 -2.18
N TYR A 649 5.19 10.91 -3.12
CA TYR A 649 6.57 10.81 -3.59
C TYR A 649 7.59 11.38 -2.59
N PRO A 650 8.86 10.94 -2.62
CA PRO A 650 9.36 9.79 -3.35
C PRO A 650 8.72 8.48 -2.88
N THR A 651 8.56 7.54 -3.81
CA THR A 651 8.19 6.16 -3.48
C THR A 651 9.43 5.37 -3.03
N GLY A 652 9.25 4.11 -2.63
CA GLY A 652 10.27 3.31 -1.96
C GLY A 652 10.24 3.42 -0.42
N ARG A 653 9.19 4.02 0.15
CA ARG A 653 9.07 4.25 1.59
C ARG A 653 8.31 3.12 2.30
N ASN A 654 8.49 3.02 3.62
CA ASN A 654 7.70 2.16 4.50
C ASN A 654 6.37 2.83 4.85
N THR A 655 5.44 2.77 3.90
CA THR A 655 4.23 3.60 3.89
C THR A 655 3.35 3.45 5.14
N TYR A 656 2.70 4.53 5.55
CA TYR A 656 1.65 4.59 6.56
C TYR A 656 0.43 5.34 6.00
N GLN A 657 -0.75 5.09 6.61
CA GLN A 657 -2.04 5.57 6.09
C GLN A 657 -2.24 7.08 6.26
N PHE A 658 -2.16 7.57 7.49
CA PHE A 658 -2.30 8.99 7.82
C PHE A 658 -1.76 9.24 9.23
N ASP A 659 -1.58 10.51 9.58
CA ASP A 659 -1.37 10.90 10.97
C ASP A 659 -2.74 11.01 11.66
N PRO A 660 -3.06 10.13 12.62
CA PRO A 660 -4.37 10.09 13.27
C PRO A 660 -4.67 11.33 14.12
N THR A 661 -3.67 12.17 14.41
CA THR A 661 -3.88 13.45 15.11
C THR A 661 -4.34 14.58 14.19
N LYS A 662 -4.29 14.36 12.88
CA LYS A 662 -4.58 15.40 11.86
C LYS A 662 -5.92 15.18 11.15
N LEU A 663 -6.75 14.24 11.60
CA LEU A 663 -8.03 13.90 10.97
C LEU A 663 -9.22 14.06 11.94
N PRO A 664 -10.40 14.48 11.45
CA PRO A 664 -10.62 15.06 10.12
C PRO A 664 -9.92 16.42 9.99
N THR A 665 -9.50 16.80 8.78
CA THR A 665 -9.04 18.17 8.53
C THR A 665 -10.23 19.13 8.48
N ASP A 666 -10.02 20.43 8.69
CA ASP A 666 -11.09 21.44 8.60
C ASP A 666 -11.83 21.37 7.26
N SER A 667 -11.08 21.25 6.15
CA SER A 667 -11.67 21.09 4.82
C SER A 667 -12.45 19.78 4.65
N ALA A 668 -11.99 18.67 5.24
CA ALA A 668 -12.72 17.41 5.20
C ALA A 668 -14.01 17.47 6.03
N TYR A 669 -13.99 18.22 7.15
CA TYR A 669 -15.17 18.48 7.96
C TYR A 669 -16.20 19.31 7.19
N GLU A 670 -15.79 20.42 6.56
CA GLU A 670 -16.66 21.28 5.75
C GLU A 670 -17.28 20.51 4.57
N ARG A 671 -16.46 19.77 3.81
CA ARG A 671 -16.94 18.94 2.70
C ARG A 671 -17.87 17.84 3.18
N GLY A 672 -17.55 17.19 4.31
CA GLY A 672 -18.40 16.18 4.93
C GLY A 672 -19.78 16.73 5.31
N ALA A 673 -19.82 17.95 5.84
CA ALA A 673 -21.06 18.65 6.16
C ALA A 673 -21.89 18.95 4.89
N GLN A 674 -21.24 19.43 3.82
CA GLN A 674 -21.90 19.67 2.52
C GLN A 674 -22.51 18.39 1.93
N ILE A 675 -21.74 17.29 1.92
CA ILE A 675 -22.22 15.99 1.42
C ILE A 675 -23.40 15.49 2.26
N ALA A 676 -23.30 15.61 3.59
CA ALA A 676 -24.39 15.23 4.48
C ALA A 676 -25.65 16.05 4.19
N GLU A 677 -25.52 17.37 4.03
CA GLU A 677 -26.65 18.24 3.74
C GLU A 677 -27.28 17.96 2.36
N GLN A 678 -26.48 17.78 1.32
CA GLN A 678 -26.95 17.39 -0.01
C GLN A 678 -27.68 16.04 0.01
N THR A 679 -27.13 15.05 0.72
CA THR A 679 -27.74 13.72 0.86
C THR A 679 -29.11 13.82 1.53
N LEU A 680 -29.22 14.64 2.58
CA LEU A 680 -30.49 14.86 3.28
C LEU A 680 -31.50 15.63 2.43
N GLN A 681 -31.07 16.66 1.70
CA GLN A 681 -31.92 17.45 0.79
C GLN A 681 -32.46 16.59 -0.35
N GLN A 682 -31.61 15.75 -0.96
CA GLN A 682 -32.01 14.81 -2.00
C GLN A 682 -33.07 13.84 -1.45
N TYR A 683 -32.81 13.20 -0.31
CA TYR A 683 -33.75 12.27 0.30
C TYR A 683 -35.08 12.95 0.67
N GLN A 684 -35.03 14.19 1.18
CA GLN A 684 -36.23 14.97 1.51
C GLN A 684 -37.04 15.32 0.27
N THR A 685 -36.38 15.63 -0.86
CA THR A 685 -37.04 15.91 -2.14
C THR A 685 -37.74 14.67 -2.69
N GLU A 686 -37.09 13.52 -2.59
CA GLU A 686 -37.61 12.25 -3.10
C GLU A 686 -38.71 11.63 -2.21
N LYS A 687 -38.62 11.77 -0.88
CA LYS A 687 -39.45 11.04 0.09
C LYS A 687 -40.32 11.92 0.99
N GLY A 688 -40.12 13.24 0.98
CA GLY A 688 -40.90 14.20 1.78
C GLY A 688 -40.61 14.17 3.29
N ALA A 689 -39.59 13.44 3.73
CA ALA A 689 -39.18 13.32 5.14
C ALA A 689 -37.66 13.12 5.23
N TYR A 690 -37.07 13.34 6.41
CA TYR A 690 -35.68 12.97 6.68
C TYR A 690 -35.54 11.46 6.86
N PRO A 691 -34.37 10.87 6.53
CA PRO A 691 -34.10 9.46 6.79
C PRO A 691 -33.90 9.20 8.28
N ASP A 692 -34.46 8.11 8.80
CA ASP A 692 -34.25 7.67 10.20
C ASP A 692 -32.82 7.16 10.43
N ALA A 693 -32.16 6.66 9.38
CA ALA A 693 -30.78 6.18 9.38
C ALA A 693 -30.15 6.32 7.98
N VAL A 694 -28.84 6.56 7.95
CA VAL A 694 -28.00 6.61 6.73
C VAL A 694 -26.89 5.56 6.90
N GLY A 695 -26.70 4.70 5.90
CA GLY A 695 -25.82 3.52 5.95
C GLY A 695 -24.73 3.54 4.89
#